data_AF-A0A3B8HK54-F1
#
_entry.id   AF-A0A3B8HK54-F1
#
_cell.length_a   1.000
_cell.length_b   1.000
_cell.length_c   1.000
_cell.angle_alpha   90.00
_cell.angle_beta   90.00
_cell.angle_gamma   90.00
#
_symmetry.space_group_name_H-M   'P 1'
#
loop_
_entity.id
_entity.type
_entity.pdbx_description
1 polymer ?
#
loop_
_entity_poly.entity_id
_entity_poly.type
_entity_poly.pdbx_seq_one_letter_code
_entity_poly.pdbx_strand_id
1 'polypeptide(L)'
;LAEAGRGGVWPTRDDLKVLIAICQDPRGPMRETALTLLLSPPLANASGYLPWLLEQLPGIFPKPRQMPTELLEQVLEVVGFLGSVPRALEAGQFWSKCARKLPPTALRWLFGRTLPLRPLVGALWTPAMNRWFALKRHKGPTGRQWQLFERRLRKVVVGESWATLTTMDFGKLFRKGLPSPKALAGRSRYRRIAAALVAAPALQPILRGPTFPRPSPSQYWNACGPPTLKYMQALFHRQGEELLRVRDLSQRLSARTGRVVLSCHNATLAAASGWGVPMIHENFGTLEDWYRFQSAVSRSLRENCGHSLELHQRMEQIWGLYASRLIQPQIQQACWESQLRAQLGNSASGPDGAADLERLQAWEDSSSLEEMQPVAGQGWTGAVSPHQRIHPTAVAVWQEARRASWGSGLNLLAEIILEGQRWLDAGELRQLVIPWIDKFFISSRRDRDRDFFPLILECLEHQGCNPLVVFWEDTSHATFPSLKLALRQWREAGLACQGIGVFSDAAPPVGRQYAEDFIVAQHLDTRCFALRPYSDSFQPRSLEQLLERLDYPFLNPAIYDSSWKDNLVFIYAGTQVAPLVSVQCDAELFPAWLVADGRKWPFGAYMRGVLRRMVLGHDEYLLAREGLARFCAEWANLL
;
A
#
# COMPACT_ATOMS: atom_id res chain seq x y z
N LEU A 1 29.04 -12.68 -28.32
CA LEU A 1 28.39 -12.03 -27.15
C LEU A 1 28.29 -12.93 -25.93
N ALA A 2 27.71 -14.14 -26.02
CA ALA A 2 27.77 -15.10 -24.91
C ALA A 2 29.21 -15.52 -24.55
N GLU A 3 30.12 -15.59 -25.53
CA GLU A 3 31.56 -15.80 -25.27
C GLU A 3 32.30 -14.53 -24.84
N ALA A 4 31.94 -13.36 -25.38
CA ALA A 4 32.52 -12.06 -24.98
C ALA A 4 32.09 -11.64 -23.55
N GLY A 5 30.87 -11.98 -23.13
CA GLY A 5 30.34 -11.73 -21.80
C GLY A 5 31.02 -12.57 -20.72
N ARG A 6 31.48 -13.79 -21.05
CA ARG A 6 32.33 -14.60 -20.14
C ARG A 6 33.67 -13.95 -19.83
N GLY A 7 34.13 -13.00 -20.67
CA GLY A 7 35.33 -12.19 -20.43
C GLY A 7 35.07 -10.81 -19.81
N GLY A 8 33.82 -10.46 -19.47
CA GLY A 8 33.46 -9.16 -18.90
C GLY A 8 33.52 -7.97 -19.86
N VAL A 9 33.70 -8.20 -21.17
CA VAL A 9 33.85 -7.14 -22.17
C VAL A 9 32.48 -6.65 -22.63
N TRP A 10 32.28 -5.33 -22.60
CA TRP A 10 31.03 -4.69 -23.03
C TRP A 10 30.87 -4.79 -24.56
N PRO A 11 29.65 -4.98 -25.08
CA PRO A 11 29.44 -5.08 -26.52
C PRO A 11 29.87 -3.79 -27.22
N THR A 12 30.50 -3.91 -28.38
CA THR A 12 30.79 -2.74 -29.21
C THR A 12 29.51 -2.18 -29.81
N ARG A 13 29.57 -0.94 -30.33
CA ARG A 13 28.42 -0.33 -31.02
C ARG A 13 28.00 -1.12 -32.26
N ASP A 14 28.94 -1.81 -32.91
CA ASP A 14 28.62 -2.65 -34.07
C ASP A 14 27.99 -3.99 -33.64
N ASP A 15 28.42 -4.57 -32.52
CA ASP A 15 27.73 -5.72 -31.91
C ASP A 15 26.27 -5.39 -31.58
N LEU A 16 26.02 -4.19 -31.03
CA LEU A 16 24.65 -3.73 -30.76
C LEU A 16 23.82 -3.59 -32.03
N LYS A 17 24.37 -3.02 -33.11
CA LYS A 17 23.65 -2.91 -34.39
C LYS A 17 23.26 -4.29 -34.93
N VAL A 18 24.16 -5.27 -34.83
CA VAL A 18 23.89 -6.65 -35.24
C VAL A 18 22.80 -7.27 -34.39
N LEU A 19 22.89 -7.18 -33.06
CA LEU A 19 21.85 -7.68 -32.14
C LEU A 19 20.48 -7.08 -32.44
N ILE A 20 20.45 -5.76 -32.64
CA ILE A 20 19.23 -5.01 -32.95
C ILE A 20 18.61 -5.48 -34.27
N ALA A 21 19.43 -5.77 -35.30
CA ALA A 21 18.93 -6.33 -36.54
C ALA A 21 18.30 -7.72 -36.33
N ILE A 22 18.91 -8.56 -35.47
CA ILE A 22 18.37 -9.88 -35.12
C ILE A 22 17.11 -9.79 -34.25
N CYS A 23 16.95 -8.73 -33.45
CA CYS A 23 15.70 -8.46 -32.72
C CYS A 23 14.50 -8.20 -33.67
N GLN A 24 14.74 -8.02 -34.96
CA GLN A 24 13.70 -7.90 -35.99
C GLN A 24 13.53 -9.19 -36.81
N ASP A 25 14.23 -10.28 -36.47
CA ASP A 25 14.13 -11.56 -37.17
C ASP A 25 12.70 -12.14 -37.05
N PRO A 26 12.10 -12.63 -38.14
CA PRO A 26 10.77 -13.22 -38.13
C PRO A 26 10.69 -14.51 -37.28
N ARG A 27 11.82 -15.17 -36.98
CA ARG A 27 11.87 -16.37 -36.13
C ARG A 27 11.85 -15.97 -34.66
N GLY A 28 10.75 -16.30 -33.98
CA GLY A 28 10.52 -16.01 -32.56
C GLY A 28 11.71 -16.34 -31.63
N PRO A 29 12.29 -17.55 -31.69
CA PRO A 29 13.40 -17.93 -30.81
C PRO A 29 14.68 -17.11 -30.99
N MET A 30 15.01 -16.72 -32.23
CA MET A 30 16.20 -15.90 -32.50
C MET A 30 15.99 -14.46 -32.04
N ARG A 31 14.79 -13.92 -32.27
CA ARG A 31 14.41 -12.61 -31.75
C ARG A 31 14.47 -12.58 -30.22
N GLU A 32 13.89 -13.58 -29.55
CA GLU A 32 13.89 -13.68 -28.09
C GLU A 32 15.31 -13.78 -27.54
N THR A 33 16.16 -14.64 -28.13
CA THR A 33 17.57 -14.76 -27.73
C THR A 33 18.33 -13.45 -27.89
N ALA A 34 18.12 -12.74 -29.01
CA ALA A 34 18.76 -11.45 -29.24
C ALA A 34 18.26 -10.37 -28.27
N LEU A 35 16.97 -10.34 -27.97
CA LEU A 35 16.39 -9.44 -26.96
C LEU A 35 16.92 -9.74 -25.56
N THR A 36 17.02 -11.01 -25.16
CA THR A 36 17.61 -11.40 -23.88
C THR A 36 19.07 -10.96 -23.80
N LEU A 37 19.86 -11.18 -24.85
CA LEU A 37 21.26 -10.72 -24.89
C LEU A 37 21.38 -9.18 -24.91
N LEU A 38 20.40 -8.48 -25.48
CA LEU A 38 20.38 -7.02 -25.56
C LEU A 38 19.90 -6.36 -24.28
N LEU A 39 18.97 -6.96 -23.53
CA LEU A 39 18.37 -6.38 -22.33
C LEU A 39 18.98 -6.95 -21.03
N SER A 40 19.56 -8.14 -21.11
CA SER A 40 20.14 -8.87 -19.97
C SER A 40 21.39 -9.65 -20.42
N PRO A 41 22.45 -8.96 -20.89
CA PRO A 41 23.66 -9.63 -21.31
C PRO A 41 24.34 -10.30 -20.09
N PRO A 42 25.03 -11.44 -20.28
CA PRO A 42 25.77 -12.10 -19.21
C PRO A 42 27.08 -11.35 -18.92
N LEU A 43 26.98 -10.14 -18.35
CA LEU A 43 28.09 -9.28 -17.94
C LEU A 43 28.25 -9.30 -16.42
N ALA A 44 29.50 -9.21 -15.95
CA ALA A 44 29.80 -9.10 -14.51
C ALA A 44 29.20 -7.83 -13.87
N ASN A 45 29.12 -6.73 -14.63
CA ASN A 45 28.48 -5.49 -14.19
C ASN A 45 27.16 -5.26 -14.95
N ALA A 46 26.13 -6.04 -14.62
CA ALA A 46 24.81 -5.92 -15.24
C ALA A 46 24.10 -4.58 -14.94
N SER A 47 24.35 -3.99 -13.77
CA SER A 47 23.75 -2.71 -13.35
C SER A 47 24.26 -1.51 -14.16
N GLY A 48 25.55 -1.51 -14.54
CA GLY A 48 26.14 -0.48 -15.40
C GLY A 48 25.74 -0.58 -16.87
N TYR A 49 25.28 -1.75 -17.33
CA TYR A 49 24.99 -1.99 -18.74
C TYR A 49 23.77 -1.20 -19.26
N LEU A 50 22.68 -1.13 -18.48
CA LEU A 50 21.46 -0.45 -18.90
C LEU A 50 21.66 1.07 -19.08
N PRO A 51 22.28 1.82 -18.15
CA PRO A 51 22.65 3.22 -18.37
C PRO A 51 23.45 3.43 -19.67
N TRP A 52 24.47 2.59 -19.90
CA TRP A 52 25.28 2.68 -21.10
C TRP A 52 24.50 2.39 -22.37
N LEU A 53 23.64 1.36 -22.36
CA LEU A 53 22.80 1.05 -23.50
C LEU A 53 21.95 2.28 -23.88
N LEU A 54 21.35 2.96 -22.89
CA LEU A 54 20.57 4.17 -23.11
C LEU A 54 21.38 5.31 -23.76
N GLU A 55 22.66 5.47 -23.41
CA GLU A 55 23.57 6.43 -24.05
C GLU A 55 23.90 6.08 -25.50
N GLN A 56 23.95 4.79 -25.85
CA GLN A 56 24.21 4.36 -27.22
C GLN A 56 22.99 4.53 -28.14
N LEU A 57 21.75 4.48 -27.60
CA LEU A 57 20.51 4.48 -28.41
C LEU A 57 20.39 5.68 -29.37
N PRO A 58 20.65 6.94 -28.99
CA PRO A 58 20.58 8.07 -29.93
C PRO A 58 21.54 7.94 -31.11
N GLY A 59 22.71 7.37 -30.87
CA GLY A 59 23.71 7.12 -31.92
C GLY A 59 23.33 5.95 -32.82
N ILE A 60 22.71 4.90 -32.29
CA ILE A 60 22.33 3.71 -33.07
C ILE A 60 21.04 3.97 -33.86
N PHE A 61 20.08 4.70 -33.29
CA PHE A 61 18.77 4.94 -33.87
C PHE A 61 18.47 6.43 -34.13
N PRO A 62 19.13 7.07 -35.11
CA PRO A 62 18.80 8.46 -35.46
C PRO A 62 17.32 8.65 -35.83
N LYS A 63 16.64 7.57 -36.27
CA LYS A 63 15.19 7.48 -36.47
C LYS A 63 14.58 6.47 -35.49
N PRO A 64 13.92 6.93 -34.41
CA PRO A 64 13.35 6.05 -33.38
C PRO A 64 12.36 4.96 -33.82
N ARG A 65 11.71 5.15 -34.99
CA ARG A 65 10.80 4.14 -35.58
C ARG A 65 11.50 2.84 -35.99
N GLN A 66 12.83 2.81 -35.96
CA GLN A 66 13.64 1.64 -36.29
C GLN A 66 13.99 0.81 -35.04
N MET A 67 13.65 1.30 -33.85
CA MET A 67 13.86 0.58 -32.60
C MET A 67 12.88 -0.60 -32.49
N PRO A 68 13.35 -1.79 -32.06
CA PRO A 68 12.45 -2.89 -31.68
C PRO A 68 11.42 -2.43 -30.64
N THR A 69 10.21 -3.00 -30.68
CA THR A 69 9.11 -2.54 -29.81
C THR A 69 9.45 -2.80 -28.35
N GLU A 70 10.05 -3.95 -28.07
CA GLU A 70 10.43 -4.43 -26.76
C GLU A 70 11.51 -3.54 -26.12
N LEU A 71 12.50 -3.09 -26.92
CA LEU A 71 13.51 -2.13 -26.47
C LEU A 71 12.89 -0.76 -26.17
N LEU A 72 11.90 -0.34 -26.96
CA LEU A 72 11.15 0.89 -26.72
C LEU A 72 10.27 0.80 -25.46
N GLU A 73 9.65 -0.35 -25.21
CA GLU A 73 8.91 -0.64 -23.97
C GLU A 73 9.85 -0.58 -22.76
N GLN A 74 11.06 -1.13 -22.86
CA GLN A 74 12.08 -1.02 -21.81
C GLN A 74 12.49 0.43 -21.54
N VAL A 75 12.68 1.24 -22.59
CA VAL A 75 12.96 2.68 -22.42
C VAL A 75 11.81 3.39 -21.71
N LEU A 76 10.56 3.03 -22.04
CA LEU A 76 9.37 3.58 -21.38
C LEU A 76 9.29 3.15 -19.92
N GLU A 77 9.59 1.89 -19.59
CA GLU A 77 9.74 1.40 -18.20
C GLU A 77 10.77 2.23 -17.43
N VAL A 78 11.97 2.43 -17.98
CA VAL A 78 13.01 3.24 -17.33
C VAL A 78 12.54 4.67 -17.09
N VAL A 79 11.94 5.33 -18.09
CA VAL A 79 11.38 6.68 -17.95
C VAL A 79 10.27 6.70 -16.87
N GLY A 80 9.45 5.66 -16.84
CA GLY A 80 8.43 5.48 -15.82
C GLY A 80 9.04 5.34 -14.42
N PHE A 81 10.02 4.46 -14.24
CA PHE A 81 10.74 4.21 -13.01
C PHE A 81 11.42 5.48 -12.47
N LEU A 82 12.13 6.21 -13.33
CA LEU A 82 12.76 7.49 -12.99
C LEU A 82 11.74 8.59 -12.68
N GLY A 83 10.55 8.56 -13.29
CA GLY A 83 9.60 9.67 -13.25
C GLY A 83 10.06 10.90 -14.05
N SER A 84 11.19 10.78 -14.76
CA SER A 84 11.84 11.79 -15.60
C SER A 84 12.44 11.12 -16.84
N VAL A 85 12.86 11.92 -17.81
CA VAL A 85 13.55 11.39 -19.00
C VAL A 85 15.04 11.30 -18.67
N PRO A 86 15.72 10.16 -18.91
CA PRO A 86 17.17 10.07 -18.72
C PRO A 86 17.90 11.13 -19.55
N ARG A 87 18.93 11.79 -18.98
CA ARG A 87 19.74 12.82 -19.68
C ARG A 87 20.29 12.33 -21.02
N ALA A 88 20.72 11.07 -21.06
CA ALA A 88 21.17 10.37 -22.27
C ALA A 88 20.16 10.45 -23.42
N LEU A 89 18.86 10.45 -23.14
CA LEU A 89 17.79 10.49 -24.13
C LEU A 89 17.28 11.92 -24.42
N GLU A 90 17.56 12.88 -23.54
CA GLU A 90 17.22 14.29 -23.75
C GLU A 90 18.10 14.95 -24.82
N ALA A 91 19.36 14.50 -24.93
CA ALA A 91 20.29 14.96 -25.95
C ALA A 91 19.72 14.82 -27.37
N GLY A 92 19.86 15.88 -28.19
CA GLY A 92 19.52 15.85 -29.63
C GLY A 92 18.03 15.67 -29.97
N GLN A 93 17.13 15.96 -29.03
CA GLN A 93 15.67 15.76 -29.16
C GLN A 93 15.28 14.29 -29.43
N PHE A 94 16.14 13.32 -29.07
CA PHE A 94 15.92 11.91 -29.36
C PHE A 94 14.61 11.41 -28.74
N TRP A 95 14.44 11.59 -27.43
CA TRP A 95 13.21 11.26 -26.71
C TRP A 95 11.96 11.88 -27.35
N SER A 96 12.03 13.17 -27.68
CA SER A 96 10.94 13.87 -28.37
C SER A 96 10.62 13.23 -29.72
N LYS A 97 11.61 12.75 -30.48
CA LYS A 97 11.37 12.06 -31.76
C LYS A 97 10.76 10.66 -31.52
N CYS A 98 11.17 9.94 -30.47
CA CYS A 98 10.62 8.64 -30.07
C CYS A 98 9.14 8.74 -29.73
N ALA A 99 8.80 9.59 -28.76
CA ALA A 99 7.44 9.75 -28.24
C ALA A 99 6.44 10.19 -29.33
N ARG A 100 6.90 10.97 -30.33
CA ARG A 100 6.07 11.44 -31.46
C ARG A 100 5.71 10.37 -32.49
N LYS A 101 6.39 9.23 -32.47
CA LYS A 101 6.28 8.18 -33.50
C LYS A 101 6.18 6.79 -32.88
N LEU A 102 5.64 6.68 -31.67
CA LEU A 102 5.39 5.38 -31.04
C LEU A 102 4.46 4.54 -31.93
N PRO A 103 4.80 3.27 -32.19
CA PRO A 103 3.91 2.37 -32.92
C PRO A 103 2.63 2.10 -32.11
N PRO A 104 1.51 1.74 -32.77
CA PRO A 104 0.25 1.44 -32.08
C PRO A 104 0.34 0.32 -31.04
N THR A 105 1.28 -0.62 -31.21
CA THR A 105 1.57 -1.70 -30.24
C THR A 105 2.16 -1.14 -28.95
N ALA A 106 3.25 -0.37 -29.04
CA ALA A 106 3.87 0.30 -27.88
C ALA A 106 2.90 1.28 -27.18
N LEU A 107 2.02 1.95 -27.92
CA LEU A 107 0.99 2.81 -27.31
C LEU A 107 -0.05 2.03 -26.52
N ARG A 108 -0.50 0.89 -27.04
CA ARG A 108 -1.42 0.01 -26.30
C ARG A 108 -0.76 -0.53 -25.05
N TRP A 109 0.51 -0.96 -25.16
CA TRP A 109 1.30 -1.37 -24.01
C TRP A 109 1.40 -0.24 -22.98
N LEU A 110 1.81 0.96 -23.39
CA LEU A 110 1.99 2.12 -22.52
C LEU A 110 0.70 2.50 -21.78
N PHE A 111 -0.43 2.58 -22.50
CA PHE A 111 -1.74 2.86 -21.92
C PHE A 111 -2.36 1.70 -21.14
N GLY A 112 -1.71 0.53 -21.16
CA GLY A 112 -1.98 -0.60 -20.27
C GLY A 112 -1.07 -0.66 -19.05
N ARG A 113 -0.13 0.28 -18.87
CA ARG A 113 0.80 0.34 -17.74
C ARG A 113 0.50 1.51 -16.81
N THR A 114 0.86 1.39 -15.54
CA THR A 114 0.67 2.44 -14.51
C THR A 114 1.90 3.34 -14.34
N LEU A 115 2.59 3.64 -15.44
CA LEU A 115 3.75 4.53 -15.42
C LEU A 115 3.33 5.98 -15.13
N PRO A 116 4.12 6.77 -14.37
CA PRO A 116 3.84 8.19 -14.16
C PRO A 116 3.64 8.92 -15.50
N LEU A 117 2.54 9.65 -15.62
CA LEU A 117 2.22 10.36 -16.86
C LEU A 117 3.16 11.55 -17.09
N ARG A 118 3.64 12.19 -16.02
CA ARG A 118 4.45 13.42 -16.00
C ARG A 118 5.57 13.45 -17.05
N PRO A 119 6.56 12.53 -17.06
CA PRO A 119 7.67 12.58 -18.00
C PRO A 119 7.23 12.41 -19.46
N LEU A 120 6.04 11.84 -19.66
CA LEU A 120 5.50 11.52 -20.98
C LEU A 120 4.58 12.63 -21.52
N VAL A 121 3.97 13.47 -20.65
CA VAL A 121 3.02 14.51 -21.08
C VAL A 121 3.65 15.41 -22.15
N GLY A 122 4.81 16.04 -21.91
CA GLY A 122 5.39 16.98 -22.87
C GLY A 122 5.70 16.36 -24.25
N ALA A 123 6.15 15.10 -24.25
CA ALA A 123 6.64 14.40 -25.43
C ALA A 123 5.51 13.72 -26.25
N LEU A 124 4.51 13.15 -25.57
CA LEU A 124 3.31 12.56 -26.20
C LEU A 124 2.31 13.63 -26.66
N TRP A 125 2.18 14.72 -25.90
CA TRP A 125 1.03 15.62 -26.02
C TRP A 125 1.06 16.51 -27.26
N THR A 126 2.19 17.12 -27.60
CA THR A 126 2.16 18.23 -28.55
C THR A 126 2.09 17.79 -30.03
N PRO A 127 2.74 16.70 -30.48
CA PRO A 127 2.73 16.36 -31.91
C PRO A 127 1.97 15.06 -32.25
N ALA A 128 1.92 14.10 -31.33
CA ALA A 128 1.22 12.83 -31.56
C ALA A 128 -0.30 13.02 -31.44
N MET A 129 -0.77 13.69 -30.38
CA MET A 129 -2.18 14.06 -30.25
C MET A 129 -2.64 15.03 -31.34
N ASN A 130 -1.81 16.00 -31.76
CA ASN A 130 -2.18 16.89 -32.86
C ASN A 130 -2.39 16.15 -34.20
N ARG A 131 -1.64 15.08 -34.46
CA ARG A 131 -1.89 14.18 -35.60
C ARG A 131 -3.12 13.30 -35.38
N TRP A 132 -3.27 12.70 -34.19
CA TRP A 132 -4.37 11.77 -33.90
C TRP A 132 -5.73 12.44 -33.79
N PHE A 133 -5.78 13.70 -33.37
CA PHE A 133 -7.01 14.44 -33.14
C PHE A 133 -7.27 15.54 -34.17
N ALA A 134 -6.35 15.77 -35.14
CA ALA A 134 -6.44 16.87 -36.10
C ALA A 134 -6.80 18.23 -35.44
N LEU A 135 -6.39 18.44 -34.18
CA LEU A 135 -6.88 19.51 -33.30
C LEU A 135 -6.65 20.92 -33.84
N LYS A 136 -5.64 21.11 -34.71
CA LYS A 136 -5.42 22.39 -35.41
C LYS A 136 -6.60 22.81 -36.30
N ARG A 137 -7.54 21.92 -36.65
CA ARG A 137 -8.73 22.22 -37.46
C ARG A 137 -10.00 22.51 -36.67
N HIS A 138 -10.04 22.28 -35.35
CA HIS A 138 -11.26 22.45 -34.56
C HIS A 138 -11.29 23.79 -33.80
N LYS A 139 -11.69 24.88 -34.47
CA LYS A 139 -12.04 26.19 -33.86
C LYS A 139 -13.35 26.16 -33.02
N GLY A 140 -13.68 25.03 -32.39
CA GLY A 140 -14.97 24.79 -31.72
C GLY A 140 -14.87 24.55 -30.20
N PRO A 141 -16.01 24.36 -29.51
CA PRO A 141 -16.08 24.15 -28.05
C PRO A 141 -15.21 22.98 -27.55
N THR A 142 -15.11 21.91 -28.34
CA THR A 142 -14.28 20.74 -28.04
C THR A 142 -12.79 21.08 -28.02
N GLY A 143 -12.31 21.92 -28.96
CA GLY A 143 -10.92 22.38 -28.98
C GLY A 143 -10.55 23.22 -27.77
N ARG A 144 -11.45 24.12 -27.34
CA ARG A 144 -11.29 24.91 -26.10
C ARG A 144 -11.26 24.03 -24.85
N GLN A 145 -12.14 23.04 -24.77
CA GLN A 145 -12.16 22.08 -23.66
C GLN A 145 -10.82 21.34 -23.56
N TRP A 146 -10.28 20.86 -24.68
CA TRP A 146 -8.97 20.19 -24.72
C TRP A 146 -7.81 21.08 -24.28
N GLN A 147 -7.77 22.32 -24.74
CA GLN A 147 -6.76 23.28 -24.30
C GLN A 147 -6.84 23.54 -22.80
N LEU A 148 -8.05 23.62 -22.23
CA LEU A 148 -8.24 23.76 -20.78
C LEU A 148 -7.80 22.51 -20.02
N PHE A 149 -8.14 21.31 -20.51
CA PHE A 149 -7.69 20.06 -19.92
C PHE A 149 -6.17 19.94 -19.96
N GLU A 150 -5.53 20.23 -21.09
CA GLU A 150 -4.07 20.25 -21.22
C GLU A 150 -3.42 21.19 -20.19
N ARG A 151 -3.91 22.44 -20.14
CA ARG A 151 -3.38 23.45 -19.22
C ARG A 151 -3.52 22.99 -17.77
N ARG A 152 -4.62 22.33 -17.42
CA ARG A 152 -4.83 21.78 -16.07
C ARG A 152 -4.01 20.52 -15.82
N LEU A 153 -3.91 19.62 -16.79
CA LEU A 153 -3.11 18.41 -16.69
C LEU A 153 -1.66 18.74 -16.36
N ARG A 154 -1.07 19.73 -17.06
CA ARG A 154 0.30 20.20 -16.76
C ARG A 154 0.45 20.81 -15.36
N LYS A 155 -0.62 21.30 -14.74
CA LYS A 155 -0.63 21.87 -13.37
C LYS A 155 -0.87 20.83 -12.28
N VAL A 156 -1.64 19.78 -12.56
CA VAL A 156 -2.02 18.71 -11.61
C VAL A 156 -0.89 17.70 -11.40
N VAL A 157 0.24 17.89 -12.08
CA VAL A 157 1.38 16.97 -12.16
C VAL A 157 2.39 17.12 -10.99
N VAL A 158 2.08 17.96 -10.01
CA VAL A 158 2.84 18.09 -8.75
C VAL A 158 1.89 17.82 -7.59
N GLY A 159 2.10 16.75 -6.85
CA GLY A 159 1.25 16.33 -5.73
C GLY A 159 1.75 15.06 -5.08
N GLU A 160 1.04 14.60 -4.04
CA GLU A 160 1.34 13.34 -3.34
C GLU A 160 1.34 12.13 -4.30
N SER A 161 2.15 11.12 -4.00
CA SER A 161 2.32 9.93 -4.85
C SER A 161 0.99 9.23 -5.17
N TRP A 162 0.07 9.16 -4.21
CA TRP A 162 -1.27 8.60 -4.38
C TRP A 162 -2.16 9.36 -5.38
N ALA A 163 -1.92 10.64 -5.63
CA ALA A 163 -2.73 11.46 -6.55
C ALA A 163 -2.13 11.53 -7.97
N THR A 164 -0.94 10.95 -8.16
CA THR A 164 -0.19 11.01 -9.42
C THR A 164 -0.93 10.26 -10.50
N LEU A 165 -1.10 10.92 -11.65
CA LEU A 165 -1.74 10.32 -12.82
C LEU A 165 -0.78 9.37 -13.53
N THR A 166 -1.34 8.27 -14.00
CA THR A 166 -0.60 7.26 -14.76
C THR A 166 -0.96 7.26 -16.25
N THR A 167 -0.16 6.56 -17.06
CA THR A 167 -0.47 6.27 -18.45
C THR A 167 -1.73 5.45 -18.62
N MET A 168 -2.04 4.54 -17.68
CA MET A 168 -3.29 3.79 -17.67
C MET A 168 -4.49 4.70 -17.47
N ASP A 169 -4.44 5.59 -16.48
CA ASP A 169 -5.50 6.58 -16.22
C ASP A 169 -5.81 7.41 -17.47
N PHE A 170 -4.74 7.85 -18.13
CA PHE A 170 -4.84 8.59 -19.37
C PHE A 170 -5.41 7.74 -20.51
N GLY A 171 -4.99 6.48 -20.60
CA GLY A 171 -5.49 5.48 -21.55
C GLY A 171 -7.01 5.29 -21.52
N LYS A 172 -7.65 5.43 -20.34
CA LYS A 172 -9.11 5.32 -20.17
C LYS A 172 -9.90 6.40 -20.92
N LEU A 173 -9.27 7.53 -21.29
CA LEU A 173 -9.88 8.53 -22.17
C LEU A 173 -10.19 7.97 -23.57
N PHE A 174 -9.46 6.94 -23.99
CA PHE A 174 -9.52 6.39 -25.33
C PHE A 174 -10.35 5.09 -25.39
N ARG A 175 -10.99 4.83 -26.54
CA ARG A 175 -11.66 3.54 -26.79
C ARG A 175 -10.60 2.54 -27.26
N LYS A 176 -10.60 1.31 -26.71
CA LYS A 176 -9.62 0.24 -27.01
C LYS A 176 -8.16 0.62 -26.76
N GLY A 177 -7.91 1.55 -25.82
CA GLY A 177 -6.55 1.98 -25.47
C GLY A 177 -5.81 2.68 -26.61
N LEU A 178 -6.50 3.19 -27.65
CA LEU A 178 -5.87 3.93 -28.74
C LEU A 178 -6.57 5.28 -29.00
N PRO A 179 -5.80 6.36 -29.15
CA PRO A 179 -6.33 7.68 -29.50
C PRO A 179 -7.17 7.61 -30.78
N SER A 180 -8.42 8.07 -30.71
CA SER A 180 -9.31 8.18 -31.87
C SER A 180 -10.12 9.47 -31.80
N PRO A 181 -10.23 10.25 -32.90
CA PRO A 181 -11.07 11.45 -32.95
C PRO A 181 -12.51 11.22 -32.49
N LYS A 182 -13.06 10.03 -32.80
CA LYS A 182 -14.45 9.66 -32.48
C LYS A 182 -14.64 9.19 -31.03
N ALA A 183 -13.58 8.76 -30.34
CA ALA A 183 -13.68 8.26 -28.97
C ALA A 183 -14.12 9.33 -27.95
N LEU A 184 -13.92 10.60 -28.30
CA LEU A 184 -14.11 11.77 -27.44
C LEU A 184 -15.26 12.68 -27.92
N ALA A 185 -15.96 12.31 -29.00
CA ALA A 185 -17.10 13.04 -29.53
C ALA A 185 -18.33 13.02 -28.59
N GLY A 186 -18.37 12.12 -27.61
CA GLY A 186 -19.41 12.09 -26.58
C GLY A 186 -19.14 13.11 -25.46
N ARG A 187 -19.93 14.20 -25.41
CA ARG A 187 -19.86 15.23 -24.34
C ARG A 187 -19.87 14.63 -22.92
N SER A 188 -20.54 13.50 -22.71
CA SER A 188 -20.66 12.82 -21.42
C SER A 188 -19.37 12.15 -20.94
N ARG A 189 -18.65 11.43 -21.82
CA ARG A 189 -17.42 10.71 -21.45
C ARG A 189 -16.28 11.68 -21.14
N TYR A 190 -16.13 12.73 -21.95
CA TYR A 190 -15.14 13.78 -21.69
C TYR A 190 -15.38 14.44 -20.34
N ARG A 191 -16.62 14.87 -20.05
CA ARG A 191 -16.97 15.48 -18.75
C ARG A 191 -16.75 14.53 -17.58
N ARG A 192 -17.05 13.23 -17.72
CA ARG A 192 -16.92 12.25 -16.63
C ARG A 192 -15.47 11.88 -16.32
N ILE A 193 -14.65 11.62 -17.35
CA ILE A 193 -13.28 11.12 -17.17
C ILE A 193 -12.27 12.26 -17.11
N ALA A 194 -12.28 13.16 -18.10
CA ALA A 194 -11.26 14.20 -18.20
C ALA A 194 -11.33 15.18 -17.02
N ALA A 195 -12.54 15.55 -16.57
CA ALA A 195 -12.68 16.42 -15.39
C ALA A 195 -12.14 15.77 -14.12
N ALA A 196 -12.33 14.46 -13.95
CA ALA A 196 -11.82 13.72 -12.80
C ALA A 196 -10.30 13.62 -12.80
N LEU A 197 -9.67 13.37 -13.96
CA LEU A 197 -8.22 13.30 -14.07
C LEU A 197 -7.53 14.61 -13.66
N VAL A 198 -8.14 15.77 -13.95
CA VAL A 198 -7.61 17.09 -13.57
C VAL A 198 -8.24 17.69 -12.32
N ALA A 199 -8.99 16.89 -11.56
CA ALA A 199 -9.48 17.32 -10.26
C ALA A 199 -8.28 17.55 -9.33
N ALA A 200 -8.37 18.60 -8.51
CA ALA A 200 -7.35 18.89 -7.51
C ALA A 200 -7.42 17.85 -6.38
N PRO A 201 -6.29 17.47 -5.79
CA PRO A 201 -6.28 16.75 -4.51
C PRO A 201 -7.13 17.47 -3.47
N ALA A 202 -7.89 16.71 -2.68
CA ALA A 202 -8.47 17.22 -1.46
C ALA A 202 -7.32 17.61 -0.53
N LEU A 203 -7.30 18.86 -0.07
CA LEU A 203 -6.41 19.28 1.00
C LEU A 203 -6.72 18.39 2.20
N GLN A 204 -5.73 17.66 2.73
CA GLN A 204 -5.89 16.94 3.99
C GLN A 204 -6.22 17.98 5.08
N PRO A 205 -7.44 18.03 5.62
CA PRO A 205 -7.77 19.04 6.60
C PRO A 205 -7.40 18.47 7.98
N ILE A 206 -6.11 18.49 8.30
CA ILE A 206 -5.60 18.17 9.65
C ILE A 206 -6.27 19.08 10.71
N LEU A 207 -6.88 20.20 10.30
CA LEU A 207 -7.47 21.21 11.20
C LEU A 207 -9.00 21.36 11.16
N ARG A 208 -9.72 20.70 10.23
CA ARG A 208 -11.21 20.81 10.18
C ARG A 208 -11.95 19.49 10.33
N GLY A 209 -11.23 18.36 10.41
CA GLY A 209 -11.83 17.04 10.38
C GLY A 209 -12.29 16.72 8.96
N PRO A 210 -11.82 15.63 8.34
CA PRO A 210 -12.32 15.27 7.02
C PRO A 210 -13.76 14.78 7.17
N THR A 211 -14.74 15.63 6.83
CA THR A 211 -16.03 15.10 6.38
C THR A 211 -15.77 14.43 5.04
N PHE A 212 -15.51 13.12 5.07
CA PHE A 212 -15.33 12.36 3.85
C PHE A 212 -16.62 12.46 3.02
N PRO A 213 -16.52 12.58 1.69
CA PRO A 213 -17.72 12.62 0.87
C PRO A 213 -18.53 11.34 1.06
N ARG A 214 -19.85 11.44 0.97
CA ARG A 214 -20.72 10.26 0.99
C ARG A 214 -20.63 9.52 -0.34
N PRO A 215 -20.80 8.17 -0.35
CA PRO A 215 -20.95 7.41 -1.59
C PRO A 215 -22.03 8.03 -2.47
N SER A 216 -21.70 8.31 -3.72
CA SER A 216 -22.59 9.00 -4.65
C SER A 216 -22.46 8.42 -6.06
N PRO A 217 -23.56 8.32 -6.84
CA PRO A 217 -23.51 7.92 -8.25
C PRO A 217 -22.68 8.87 -9.14
N SER A 218 -22.36 10.08 -8.67
CA SER A 218 -21.52 11.04 -9.40
C SER A 218 -20.02 10.85 -9.19
N GLN A 219 -19.62 9.89 -8.35
CA GLN A 219 -18.21 9.59 -8.09
C GLN A 219 -17.52 9.03 -9.33
N TYR A 220 -16.22 9.26 -9.41
CA TYR A 220 -15.35 8.66 -10.41
C TYR A 220 -14.27 7.83 -9.73
N TRP A 221 -14.09 6.61 -10.19
CA TRP A 221 -12.94 5.76 -9.86
C TRP A 221 -12.63 4.88 -11.06
N ASN A 222 -11.36 4.81 -11.48
CA ASN A 222 -10.85 3.96 -12.57
C ASN A 222 -11.68 3.93 -13.88
N ALA A 223 -12.36 5.03 -14.22
CA ALA A 223 -13.32 5.10 -15.32
C ALA A 223 -14.46 4.05 -15.27
N CYS A 224 -14.74 3.51 -14.08
CA CYS A 224 -15.82 2.59 -13.80
C CYS A 224 -17.18 3.24 -14.06
N GLY A 225 -18.11 2.45 -14.61
CA GLY A 225 -19.50 2.87 -14.79
C GLY A 225 -20.31 2.72 -13.51
N PRO A 226 -21.57 3.25 -13.48
CA PRO A 226 -22.46 3.10 -12.34
C PRO A 226 -22.64 1.65 -11.84
N PRO A 227 -22.74 0.61 -12.70
CA PRO A 227 -22.84 -0.78 -12.22
C PRO A 227 -21.63 -1.25 -11.41
N THR A 228 -20.41 -0.92 -11.87
CA THR A 228 -19.17 -1.26 -11.17
C THR A 228 -19.04 -0.49 -9.86
N LEU A 229 -19.41 0.79 -9.84
CA LEU A 229 -19.43 1.59 -8.60
C LEU A 229 -20.46 1.05 -7.60
N LYS A 230 -21.65 0.62 -8.07
CA LYS A 230 -22.66 -0.05 -7.23
C LYS A 230 -22.14 -1.37 -6.67
N TYR A 231 -21.42 -2.15 -7.48
CA TYR A 231 -20.80 -3.39 -7.02
C TYR A 231 -19.71 -3.13 -5.96
N MET A 232 -18.85 -2.14 -6.17
CA MET A 232 -17.87 -1.70 -5.16
C MET A 232 -18.55 -1.24 -3.86
N GLN A 233 -19.64 -0.49 -3.96
CA GLN A 233 -20.43 -0.13 -2.79
C GLN A 233 -20.96 -1.38 -2.07
N ALA A 234 -21.44 -2.39 -2.79
CA ALA A 234 -21.89 -3.64 -2.18
C ALA A 234 -20.75 -4.43 -1.51
N LEU A 235 -19.53 -4.43 -2.09
CA LEU A 235 -18.33 -4.95 -1.41
C LEU A 235 -18.04 -4.18 -0.11
N PHE A 236 -18.15 -2.85 -0.11
CA PHE A 236 -18.01 -2.05 1.12
C PHE A 236 -19.08 -2.40 2.15
N HIS A 237 -20.31 -2.74 1.73
CA HIS A 237 -21.34 -3.21 2.66
C HIS A 237 -20.96 -4.52 3.32
N ARG A 238 -20.43 -5.49 2.56
CA ARG A 238 -19.95 -6.75 3.15
C ARG A 238 -18.76 -6.56 4.09
N GLN A 239 -17.82 -5.69 3.71
CA GLN A 239 -16.74 -5.31 4.63
C GLN A 239 -17.30 -4.64 5.88
N GLY A 240 -18.30 -3.75 5.77
CA GLY A 240 -18.97 -3.13 6.91
C GLY A 240 -19.64 -4.15 7.85
N GLU A 241 -20.31 -5.17 7.31
CA GLU A 241 -20.88 -6.28 8.11
C GLU A 241 -19.80 -7.09 8.84
N GLU A 242 -18.65 -7.32 8.20
CA GLU A 242 -17.48 -7.95 8.83
C GLU A 242 -16.96 -7.13 10.00
N LEU A 243 -16.80 -5.81 9.81
CA LEU A 243 -16.37 -4.89 10.86
C LEU A 243 -17.35 -4.87 12.04
N LEU A 244 -18.66 -4.87 11.75
CA LEU A 244 -19.71 -4.98 12.78
C LEU A 244 -19.55 -6.26 13.59
N ARG A 245 -19.37 -7.42 12.93
CA ARG A 245 -19.20 -8.71 13.63
C ARG A 245 -17.94 -8.77 14.48
N VAL A 246 -16.84 -8.20 13.98
CA VAL A 246 -15.57 -8.11 14.71
C VAL A 246 -15.74 -7.25 15.97
N ARG A 247 -16.33 -6.05 15.82
CA ARG A 247 -16.61 -5.15 16.94
C ARG A 247 -17.53 -5.82 17.96
N ASP A 248 -18.67 -6.34 17.51
CA ASP A 248 -19.68 -6.92 18.38
C ASP A 248 -19.13 -8.13 19.14
N LEU A 249 -18.30 -8.98 18.49
CA LEU A 249 -17.65 -10.09 19.18
C LEU A 249 -16.67 -9.58 20.26
N SER A 250 -15.77 -8.64 19.93
CA SER A 250 -14.82 -8.10 20.93
C SER A 250 -15.54 -7.47 22.13
N GLN A 251 -16.63 -6.75 21.88
CA GLN A 251 -17.47 -6.13 22.91
C GLN A 251 -18.14 -7.18 23.81
N ARG A 252 -18.78 -8.19 23.21
CA ARG A 252 -19.42 -9.29 23.97
C ARG A 252 -18.41 -10.11 24.75
N LEU A 253 -17.21 -10.34 24.20
CA LEU A 253 -16.13 -11.01 24.93
C LEU A 253 -15.71 -10.21 26.17
N SER A 254 -15.48 -8.90 26.03
CA SER A 254 -15.14 -8.05 27.18
C SER A 254 -16.24 -8.09 28.24
N ALA A 255 -17.50 -7.91 27.83
CA ALA A 255 -18.64 -7.93 28.75
C ALA A 255 -18.86 -9.28 29.45
N ARG A 256 -18.65 -10.41 28.75
CA ARG A 256 -18.90 -11.75 29.31
C ARG A 256 -17.75 -12.29 30.15
N THR A 257 -16.53 -11.89 29.84
CA THR A 257 -15.33 -12.34 30.57
C THR A 257 -14.94 -11.39 31.70
N GLY A 258 -15.49 -10.17 31.72
CA GLY A 258 -15.08 -9.10 32.63
C GLY A 258 -13.67 -8.58 32.36
N ARG A 259 -13.06 -8.93 31.22
CA ARG A 259 -11.68 -8.55 30.89
C ARG A 259 -11.63 -7.41 29.89
N VAL A 260 -10.59 -6.58 30.00
CA VAL A 260 -10.22 -5.67 28.91
C VAL A 260 -9.84 -6.50 27.68
N VAL A 261 -10.44 -6.19 26.53
CA VAL A 261 -10.13 -6.87 25.27
C VAL A 261 -9.17 -6.02 24.44
N LEU A 262 -7.98 -6.57 24.16
CA LEU A 262 -7.05 -6.02 23.19
C LEU A 262 -7.32 -6.67 21.82
N SER A 263 -7.91 -5.90 20.92
CA SER A 263 -8.30 -6.34 19.57
C SER A 263 -7.16 -6.03 18.60
N CYS A 264 -6.30 -7.02 18.33
CA CYS A 264 -5.12 -6.89 17.48
C CYS A 264 -5.46 -7.24 16.03
N HIS A 265 -5.24 -6.33 15.09
CA HIS A 265 -5.57 -6.50 13.68
C HIS A 265 -4.30 -6.49 12.83
N ASN A 266 -4.00 -7.61 12.14
CA ASN A 266 -2.79 -7.68 11.34
C ASN A 266 -2.87 -6.74 10.11
N ALA A 267 -1.82 -5.96 9.85
CA ALA A 267 -1.77 -4.85 8.89
C ALA A 267 -1.75 -5.26 7.39
N THR A 268 -2.61 -6.21 7.02
CA THR A 268 -2.90 -6.62 5.63
C THR A 268 -4.41 -6.82 5.51
N LEU A 269 -4.87 -7.98 5.07
CA LEU A 269 -6.27 -8.33 4.86
C LEU A 269 -7.17 -8.00 6.07
N ALA A 270 -6.68 -8.22 7.29
CA ALA A 270 -7.41 -7.96 8.52
C ALA A 270 -7.36 -6.49 9.02
N ALA A 271 -6.54 -5.63 8.41
CA ALA A 271 -6.34 -4.26 8.90
C ALA A 271 -7.64 -3.45 8.90
N ALA A 272 -8.43 -3.61 7.83
CA ALA A 272 -9.71 -2.92 7.68
C ALA A 272 -10.67 -3.25 8.85
N SER A 273 -10.57 -4.43 9.44
CA SER A 273 -11.39 -4.85 10.57
C SER A 273 -11.17 -3.99 11.82
N GLY A 274 -9.96 -3.44 11.99
CA GLY A 274 -9.66 -2.52 13.09
C GLY A 274 -10.33 -1.16 12.95
N TRP A 275 -10.69 -0.74 11.72
CA TRP A 275 -11.41 0.51 11.51
C TRP A 275 -12.85 0.48 12.03
N GLY A 276 -13.41 -0.72 12.21
CA GLY A 276 -14.75 -0.93 12.76
C GLY A 276 -14.84 -0.80 14.28
N VAL A 277 -13.70 -0.80 14.97
CA VAL A 277 -13.67 -0.65 16.42
C VAL A 277 -13.72 0.84 16.76
N PRO A 278 -14.59 1.25 17.70
CA PRO A 278 -14.71 2.64 18.10
C PRO A 278 -13.43 3.14 18.79
N MET A 279 -13.23 4.45 18.82
CA MET A 279 -12.13 5.03 19.59
C MET A 279 -12.35 4.77 21.09
N ILE A 280 -11.28 4.82 21.89
CA ILE A 280 -11.36 4.45 23.30
C ILE A 280 -12.46 5.20 24.08
N HIS A 281 -12.62 6.50 23.86
CA HIS A 281 -13.61 7.34 24.54
C HIS A 281 -15.07 6.95 24.24
N GLU A 282 -15.33 6.30 23.11
CA GLU A 282 -16.67 5.83 22.72
C GLU A 282 -17.09 4.55 23.48
N ASN A 283 -16.20 3.95 24.28
CA ASN A 283 -16.58 2.84 25.19
C ASN A 283 -17.33 3.34 26.44
N PHE A 284 -17.35 4.65 26.68
CA PHE A 284 -17.91 5.27 27.88
C PHE A 284 -19.32 5.81 27.60
N GLY A 285 -20.24 5.65 28.56
CA GLY A 285 -21.63 6.10 28.40
C GLY A 285 -21.77 7.63 28.40
N THR A 286 -20.83 8.33 29.06
CA THR A 286 -20.82 9.79 29.16
C THR A 286 -19.40 10.35 28.95
N LEU A 287 -19.31 11.62 28.55
CA LEU A 287 -18.02 12.32 28.47
C LEU A 287 -17.39 12.54 29.86
N GLU A 288 -18.20 12.66 30.91
CA GLU A 288 -17.71 12.80 32.28
C GLU A 288 -16.94 11.55 32.73
N ASP A 289 -17.49 10.37 32.47
CA ASP A 289 -16.83 9.09 32.77
C ASP A 289 -15.52 8.97 32.00
N TRP A 290 -15.52 9.35 30.71
CA TRP A 290 -14.30 9.41 29.92
C TRP A 290 -13.24 10.33 30.54
N TYR A 291 -13.60 11.55 30.96
CA TYR A 291 -12.65 12.49 31.55
C TYR A 291 -12.13 12.03 32.91
N ARG A 292 -12.97 11.38 33.73
CA ARG A 292 -12.56 10.73 34.97
C ARG A 292 -11.54 9.63 34.71
N PHE A 293 -11.84 8.74 33.75
CA PHE A 293 -10.95 7.67 33.32
C PHE A 293 -9.61 8.22 32.80
N GLN A 294 -9.67 9.18 31.88
CA GLN A 294 -8.49 9.83 31.30
C GLN A 294 -7.62 10.47 32.39
N SER A 295 -8.23 11.09 33.39
CA SER A 295 -7.51 11.71 34.52
C SER A 295 -6.83 10.66 35.40
N ALA A 296 -7.49 9.52 35.64
CA ALA A 296 -6.92 8.41 36.40
C ALA A 296 -5.73 7.76 35.66
N VAL A 297 -5.87 7.48 34.36
CA VAL A 297 -4.78 6.99 33.51
C VAL A 297 -3.61 7.99 33.51
N SER A 298 -3.90 9.28 33.34
CA SER A 298 -2.86 10.34 33.32
C SER A 298 -2.15 10.49 34.68
N ARG A 299 -2.87 10.26 35.78
CA ARG A 299 -2.28 10.24 37.13
C ARG A 299 -1.36 9.04 37.30
N SER A 300 -1.86 7.85 36.96
CA SER A 300 -1.11 6.59 37.04
C SER A 300 0.17 6.65 36.20
N LEU A 301 0.10 7.17 34.97
CA LEU A 301 1.28 7.40 34.14
C LEU A 301 2.34 8.27 34.84
N ARG A 302 1.94 9.37 35.48
CA ARG A 302 2.89 10.25 36.20
C ARG A 302 3.49 9.58 37.43
N GLU A 303 2.70 8.79 38.15
CA GLU A 303 3.11 8.10 39.37
C GLU A 303 4.04 6.89 39.05
N ASN A 304 3.78 6.21 37.93
CA ASN A 304 4.52 5.03 37.49
C ASN A 304 5.64 5.34 36.49
N CYS A 305 5.95 6.62 36.23
CA CYS A 305 6.99 7.07 35.29
C CYS A 305 8.45 6.70 35.69
N GLY A 306 8.65 5.88 36.72
CA GLY A 306 9.94 5.28 37.07
C GLY A 306 10.10 3.91 36.41
N HIS A 307 10.37 3.86 35.11
CA HIS A 307 10.55 2.58 34.42
C HIS A 307 11.77 1.85 34.97
N SER A 308 11.58 0.60 35.40
CA SER A 308 12.68 -0.33 35.64
C SER A 308 13.56 -0.37 34.38
N LEU A 309 14.89 -0.38 34.58
CA LEU A 309 15.86 -0.55 33.49
C LEU A 309 15.52 -1.77 32.61
N GLU A 310 14.98 -2.83 33.22
CA GLU A 310 14.54 -4.04 32.51
C GLU A 310 13.38 -3.77 31.55
N LEU A 311 12.36 -3.01 31.98
CA LEU A 311 11.22 -2.67 31.12
C LEU A 311 11.67 -1.82 29.92
N HIS A 312 12.55 -0.86 30.17
CA HIS A 312 13.13 -0.04 29.10
C HIS A 312 13.89 -0.92 28.09
N GLN A 313 14.74 -1.84 28.55
CA GLN A 313 15.46 -2.78 27.69
C GLN A 313 14.51 -3.66 26.85
N ARG A 314 13.41 -4.15 27.45
CA ARG A 314 12.38 -4.92 26.72
C ARG A 314 11.69 -4.08 25.65
N MET A 315 11.31 -2.84 25.95
CA MET A 315 10.71 -1.93 24.96
C MET A 315 11.67 -1.63 23.81
N GLU A 316 12.95 -1.45 24.11
CA GLU A 316 14.01 -1.30 23.11
C GLU A 316 14.17 -2.55 22.24
N GLN A 317 14.09 -3.75 22.83
CA GLN A 317 14.12 -5.01 22.10
C GLN A 317 12.90 -5.15 21.17
N ILE A 318 11.69 -4.83 21.65
CA ILE A 318 10.47 -4.81 20.82
C ILE A 318 10.65 -3.86 19.64
N TRP A 319 11.17 -2.66 19.89
CA TRP A 319 11.46 -1.70 18.83
C TRP A 319 12.50 -2.23 17.83
N GLY A 320 13.58 -2.86 18.31
CA GLY A 320 14.59 -3.47 17.44
C GLY A 320 14.00 -4.54 16.50
N LEU A 321 13.09 -5.37 17.03
CA LEU A 321 12.32 -6.31 16.21
C LEU A 321 11.39 -5.59 15.24
N TYR A 322 10.66 -4.56 15.68
CA TYR A 322 9.79 -3.77 14.82
C TYR A 322 10.55 -3.16 13.63
N ALA A 323 11.66 -2.47 13.93
CA ALA A 323 12.49 -1.79 12.96
C ALA A 323 13.13 -2.77 11.97
N SER A 324 13.71 -3.87 12.44
CA SER A 324 14.31 -4.89 11.57
C SER A 324 13.32 -5.62 10.67
N ARG A 325 12.07 -5.73 11.13
CA ARG A 325 11.01 -6.39 10.38
C ARG A 325 10.34 -5.51 9.33
N LEU A 326 10.10 -4.24 9.64
CA LEU A 326 9.25 -3.37 8.84
C LEU A 326 10.00 -2.17 8.24
N ILE A 327 10.90 -1.57 9.01
CA ILE A 327 11.55 -0.31 8.62
C ILE A 327 12.78 -0.60 7.77
N GLN A 328 13.72 -1.44 8.27
CA GLN A 328 14.97 -1.76 7.58
C GLN A 328 14.75 -2.29 6.16
N PRO A 329 13.80 -3.21 5.87
CA PRO A 329 13.57 -3.66 4.49
C PRO A 329 13.06 -2.54 3.57
N GLN A 330 12.30 -1.58 4.10
CA GLN A 330 11.83 -0.44 3.31
C GLN A 330 12.97 0.56 3.06
N ILE A 331 13.86 0.77 4.04
CA ILE A 331 15.08 1.55 3.89
C ILE A 331 15.96 0.91 2.81
N GLN A 332 16.24 -0.39 2.93
CA GLN A 332 17.03 -1.17 1.97
C GLN A 332 16.49 -1.03 0.55
N GLN A 333 15.17 -1.23 0.37
CA GLN A 333 14.52 -1.04 -0.93
C GLN A 333 14.67 0.40 -1.44
N ALA A 334 14.44 1.39 -0.58
CA ALA A 334 14.52 2.80 -0.96
C ALA A 334 15.96 3.21 -1.33
N CYS A 335 16.97 2.70 -0.62
CA CYS A 335 18.39 2.84 -0.94
C CYS A 335 18.70 2.27 -2.31
N TRP A 336 18.37 0.99 -2.51
CA TRP A 336 18.62 0.29 -3.76
C TRP A 336 17.95 0.99 -4.95
N GLU A 337 16.67 1.37 -4.83
CA GLU A 337 15.96 2.12 -5.87
C GLU A 337 16.60 3.48 -6.15
N SER A 338 17.04 4.20 -5.11
CA SER A 338 17.66 5.52 -5.26
C SER A 338 19.02 5.43 -5.96
N GLN A 339 19.83 4.44 -5.61
CA GLN A 339 21.10 4.15 -6.30
C GLN A 339 20.85 3.79 -7.76
N LEU A 340 19.89 2.91 -8.04
CA LEU A 340 19.55 2.53 -9.41
C LEU A 340 19.04 3.74 -10.22
N ARG A 341 18.21 4.61 -9.64
CA ARG A 341 17.75 5.85 -10.27
C ARG A 341 18.92 6.80 -10.56
N ALA A 342 19.87 6.93 -9.63
CA ALA A 342 21.05 7.78 -9.82
C ALA A 342 21.93 7.26 -10.98
N GLN A 343 22.12 5.94 -11.06
CA GLN A 343 22.84 5.28 -12.16
C GLN A 343 22.11 5.44 -13.50
N LEU A 344 20.79 5.26 -13.55
CA LEU A 344 20.01 5.39 -14.78
C LEU A 344 19.80 6.86 -15.22
N GLY A 345 19.87 7.82 -14.30
CA GLY A 345 19.69 9.25 -14.56
C GLY A 345 20.97 10.01 -14.97
N ASN A 346 22.16 9.41 -14.76
CA ASN A 346 23.51 9.95 -15.02
C ASN A 346 23.80 11.37 -14.49
N SER A 347 23.51 11.55 -13.20
CA SER A 347 24.18 12.43 -12.23
C SER A 347 23.16 12.75 -11.13
N ALA A 348 23.52 12.52 -9.87
CA ALA A 348 22.82 13.06 -8.73
C ALA A 348 22.61 14.59 -8.92
N SER A 349 21.42 15.00 -9.35
CA SER A 349 20.98 16.41 -9.39
C SER A 349 19.59 16.56 -10.01
N GLY A 350 18.60 15.96 -9.35
CA GLY A 350 17.70 16.86 -8.61
C GLY A 350 18.28 17.01 -7.20
N PRO A 351 18.15 18.18 -6.53
CA PRO A 351 18.60 18.37 -5.15
C PRO A 351 18.10 17.27 -4.20
N ASP A 352 16.97 16.63 -4.53
CA ASP A 352 16.37 15.56 -3.75
C ASP A 352 17.19 14.24 -3.78
N GLY A 353 17.83 13.87 -4.89
CA GLY A 353 18.47 12.54 -5.03
C GLY A 353 19.82 12.41 -4.29
N ALA A 354 20.61 13.48 -4.25
CA ALA A 354 21.85 13.52 -3.46
C ALA A 354 21.54 13.62 -1.97
N ALA A 355 20.56 14.45 -1.59
CA ALA A 355 20.09 14.57 -0.21
C ALA A 355 19.43 13.29 0.29
N ASP A 356 18.70 12.56 -0.58
CA ASP A 356 18.13 11.26 -0.26
C ASP A 356 19.24 10.22 -0.03
N LEU A 357 20.26 10.17 -0.90
CA LEU A 357 21.41 9.28 -0.70
C LEU A 357 22.23 9.63 0.54
N GLU A 358 22.49 10.91 0.80
CA GLU A 358 23.22 11.38 2.00
C GLU A 358 22.46 11.06 3.29
N ARG A 359 21.13 11.24 3.30
CA ARG A 359 20.27 10.85 4.44
C ARG A 359 20.22 9.35 4.66
N LEU A 360 20.17 8.58 3.59
CA LEU A 360 20.21 7.12 3.65
C LEU A 360 21.58 6.60 4.10
N GLN A 361 22.66 7.23 3.66
CA GLN A 361 24.02 6.94 4.12
C GLN A 361 24.24 7.29 5.60
N ALA A 362 23.52 8.29 6.12
CA ALA A 362 23.55 8.62 7.55
C ALA A 362 22.78 7.63 8.44
N TRP A 363 21.98 6.73 7.87
CA TRP A 363 21.18 5.76 8.62
C TRP A 363 21.83 4.41 8.83
N GLU A 364 22.86 4.10 8.06
CA GLU A 364 23.60 2.86 8.17
C GLU A 364 25.06 3.17 8.50
N ASP A 365 25.63 2.47 9.48
CA ASP A 365 27.07 2.31 9.52
C ASP A 365 27.47 1.76 8.14
N SER A 366 28.28 2.54 7.43
CA SER A 366 28.57 2.43 5.99
C SER A 366 29.07 1.06 5.54
N SER A 367 29.48 0.19 6.47
CA SER A 367 29.84 -1.21 6.25
C SER A 367 28.67 -2.11 5.83
N SER A 368 27.42 -1.76 6.18
CA SER A 368 26.24 -2.56 5.83
C SER A 368 25.66 -2.24 4.44
N LEU A 369 25.86 -1.03 3.93
CA LEU A 369 25.46 -0.62 2.57
C LEU A 369 26.25 -1.34 1.47
N GLU A 370 27.53 -1.66 1.71
CA GLU A 370 28.38 -2.38 0.76
C GLU A 370 28.04 -3.88 0.69
N GLU A 371 27.48 -4.45 1.76
CA GLU A 371 26.96 -5.82 1.80
C GLU A 371 25.52 -5.95 1.29
N MET A 372 24.84 -4.83 1.01
CA MET A 372 23.52 -4.79 0.35
C MET A 372 23.62 -5.11 -1.13
N GLN A 373 24.17 -6.28 -1.44
CA GLN A 373 23.85 -6.92 -2.70
C GLN A 373 22.35 -7.19 -2.74
N PRO A 374 21.68 -7.01 -3.89
CA PRO A 374 20.31 -7.47 -4.04
C PRO A 374 20.27 -8.92 -3.57
N VAL A 375 19.39 -9.23 -2.61
CA VAL A 375 19.15 -10.61 -2.17
C VAL A 375 19.05 -11.44 -3.44
N ALA A 376 19.92 -12.45 -3.61
CA ALA A 376 20.03 -13.20 -4.85
C ALA A 376 18.62 -13.57 -5.37
N GLY A 377 18.21 -12.95 -6.49
CA GLY A 377 16.85 -13.05 -7.04
C GLY A 377 16.03 -11.75 -7.08
N GLN A 378 16.46 -10.65 -6.45
CA GLN A 378 15.82 -9.33 -6.53
C GLN A 378 16.45 -8.46 -7.63
N GLY A 379 16.36 -8.91 -8.88
CA GLY A 379 16.59 -8.03 -10.03
C GLY A 379 15.53 -6.92 -10.09
N TRP A 380 15.81 -5.83 -10.80
CA TRP A 380 14.80 -4.80 -11.06
C TRP A 380 13.56 -5.42 -11.73
N THR A 381 12.41 -5.35 -11.05
CA THR A 381 11.14 -5.96 -11.50
C THR A 381 10.31 -5.06 -12.41
N GLY A 382 10.83 -3.88 -12.78
CA GLY A 382 10.11 -2.86 -13.55
C GLY A 382 9.64 -1.69 -12.69
N ALA A 383 8.89 -0.76 -13.30
CA ALA A 383 8.32 0.37 -12.58
C ALA A 383 7.00 -0.02 -11.91
N VAL A 384 6.91 0.22 -10.60
CA VAL A 384 5.65 0.13 -9.86
C VAL A 384 4.83 1.42 -10.01
N SER A 385 3.53 1.30 -9.69
CA SER A 385 2.61 2.44 -9.66
C SER A 385 3.12 3.52 -8.71
N PRO A 386 2.90 4.82 -8.98
CA PRO A 386 3.44 5.91 -8.17
C PRO A 386 3.17 5.78 -6.67
N HIS A 387 1.99 5.31 -6.28
CA HIS A 387 1.57 5.16 -4.88
C HIS A 387 2.23 3.99 -4.15
N GLN A 388 2.81 3.02 -4.88
CA GLN A 388 3.55 1.89 -4.32
C GLN A 388 5.03 2.22 -4.10
N ARG A 389 5.50 3.39 -4.55
CA ARG A 389 6.91 3.79 -4.43
C ARG A 389 7.23 4.18 -3.00
N ILE A 390 8.33 3.65 -2.52
CA ILE A 390 8.87 3.98 -1.20
C ILE A 390 9.83 5.16 -1.37
N HIS A 391 9.56 6.24 -0.67
CA HIS A 391 10.42 7.42 -0.65
C HIS A 391 11.27 7.41 0.62
N PRO A 392 12.61 7.57 0.53
CA PRO A 392 13.50 7.61 1.70
C PRO A 392 13.04 8.56 2.79
N THR A 393 12.66 9.78 2.40
CA THR A 393 12.14 10.82 3.31
C THR A 393 10.81 10.44 3.98
N ALA A 394 9.95 9.69 3.29
CA ALA A 394 8.70 9.24 3.88
C ALA A 394 8.95 8.14 4.94
N VAL A 395 9.86 7.21 4.66
CA VAL A 395 10.31 6.19 5.63
C VAL A 395 10.96 6.86 6.84
N ALA A 396 11.71 7.95 6.61
CA ALA A 396 12.42 8.70 7.65
C ALA A 396 11.47 9.27 8.69
N VAL A 397 10.56 10.08 8.17
CA VAL A 397 9.55 10.78 8.97
C VAL A 397 8.68 9.76 9.69
N TRP A 398 8.35 8.64 9.04
CA TRP A 398 7.60 7.57 9.66
C TRP A 398 8.36 6.89 10.79
N GLN A 399 9.63 6.51 10.58
CA GLN A 399 10.47 5.90 11.60
C GLN A 399 10.66 6.82 12.81
N GLU A 400 10.99 8.09 12.59
CA GLU A 400 11.20 9.06 13.66
C GLU A 400 9.93 9.27 14.49
N ALA A 401 8.80 9.50 13.82
CA ALA A 401 7.51 9.66 14.48
C ALA A 401 7.10 8.40 15.27
N ARG A 402 7.36 7.21 14.73
CA ARG A 402 7.09 5.94 15.41
C ARG A 402 8.03 5.72 16.59
N ARG A 403 9.33 5.95 16.43
CA ARG A 403 10.32 5.80 17.49
C ARG A 403 10.01 6.71 18.67
N ALA A 404 9.70 7.99 18.40
CA ALA A 404 9.41 8.99 19.42
C ALA A 404 8.17 8.65 20.27
N SER A 405 7.22 7.90 19.72
CA SER A 405 5.96 7.54 20.40
C SER A 405 5.90 6.08 20.87
N TRP A 406 6.88 5.23 20.53
CA TRP A 406 6.80 3.79 20.74
C TRP A 406 6.67 3.41 22.21
N GLY A 407 7.67 3.79 23.03
CA GLY A 407 7.72 3.45 24.45
C GLY A 407 6.58 4.10 25.24
N SER A 408 6.32 5.39 25.01
CA SER A 408 5.23 6.11 25.68
C SER A 408 3.86 5.55 25.33
N GLY A 409 3.65 5.09 24.10
CA GLY A 409 2.41 4.42 23.70
C GLY A 409 2.23 3.02 24.30
N LEU A 410 3.30 2.22 24.44
CA LEU A 410 3.22 0.94 25.15
C LEU A 410 2.89 1.11 26.63
N ASN A 411 3.50 2.10 27.29
CA ASN A 411 3.18 2.44 28.68
C ASN A 411 1.74 2.90 28.82
N LEU A 412 1.29 3.78 27.92
CA LEU A 412 -0.09 4.25 27.90
C LEU A 412 -1.07 3.09 27.69
N LEU A 413 -0.77 2.17 26.78
CA LEU A 413 -1.58 0.97 26.56
C LEU A 413 -1.70 0.15 27.85
N ALA A 414 -0.59 -0.09 28.54
CA ALA A 414 -0.58 -0.80 29.82
C ALA A 414 -1.47 -0.12 30.87
N GLU A 415 -1.31 1.20 31.05
CA GLU A 415 -2.10 1.97 32.02
C GLU A 415 -3.60 2.01 31.68
N ILE A 416 -3.94 2.08 30.39
CA ILE A 416 -5.34 1.95 29.95
C ILE A 416 -5.88 0.56 30.29
N ILE A 417 -5.09 -0.50 30.09
CA ILE A 417 -5.53 -1.87 30.41
C ILE A 417 -5.73 -2.03 31.92
N LEU A 418 -4.79 -1.56 32.74
CA LEU A 418 -4.89 -1.65 34.20
C LEU A 418 -6.09 -0.87 34.73
N GLU A 419 -6.22 0.40 34.34
CA GLU A 419 -7.36 1.22 34.76
C GLU A 419 -8.68 0.67 34.24
N GLY A 420 -8.69 0.23 32.99
CA GLY A 420 -9.84 -0.42 32.37
C GLY A 420 -10.29 -1.65 33.14
N GLN A 421 -9.34 -2.50 33.55
CA GLN A 421 -9.63 -3.69 34.34
C GLN A 421 -10.20 -3.32 35.70
N ARG A 422 -9.63 -2.32 36.39
CA ARG A 422 -10.17 -1.81 37.67
C ARG A 422 -11.63 -1.37 37.53
N TRP A 423 -11.97 -0.64 36.47
CA TRP A 423 -13.33 -0.15 36.25
C TRP A 423 -14.30 -1.26 35.85
N LEU A 424 -13.84 -2.28 35.11
CA LEU A 424 -14.64 -3.47 34.82
C LEU A 424 -14.93 -4.28 36.09
N ASP A 425 -13.92 -4.50 36.93
CA ASP A 425 -14.05 -5.23 38.20
C ASP A 425 -14.98 -4.50 39.18
N ALA A 426 -14.94 -3.17 39.19
CA ALA A 426 -15.83 -2.32 39.99
C ALA A 426 -17.25 -2.19 39.40
N GLY A 427 -17.50 -2.67 38.18
CA GLY A 427 -18.77 -2.50 37.48
C GLY A 427 -19.05 -1.08 36.98
N GLU A 428 -18.04 -0.19 36.98
CA GLU A 428 -18.14 1.17 36.42
C GLU A 428 -18.16 1.15 34.88
N LEU A 429 -17.55 0.13 34.27
CA LEU A 429 -17.66 -0.16 32.84
C LEU A 429 -18.33 -1.51 32.60
N ARG A 430 -19.15 -1.58 31.56
CA ARG A 430 -19.70 -2.85 31.07
C ARG A 430 -18.69 -3.63 30.23
N GLN A 431 -17.87 -2.92 29.47
CA GLN A 431 -16.91 -3.49 28.53
C GLN A 431 -15.83 -2.45 28.21
N LEU A 432 -14.64 -2.91 27.85
CA LEU A 432 -13.59 -2.06 27.28
C LEU A 432 -12.85 -2.83 26.18
N VAL A 433 -12.93 -2.30 24.96
CA VAL A 433 -12.20 -2.82 23.80
C VAL A 433 -11.19 -1.80 23.32
N ILE A 434 -9.94 -2.22 23.20
CA ILE A 434 -8.83 -1.41 22.70
C ILE A 434 -8.39 -1.97 21.35
N PRO A 435 -8.63 -1.27 20.23
CA PRO A 435 -8.13 -1.70 18.93
C PRO A 435 -6.67 -1.33 18.73
N TRP A 436 -5.92 -2.22 18.10
CA TRP A 436 -4.57 -1.96 17.63
C TRP A 436 -4.35 -2.58 16.25
N ILE A 437 -4.08 -1.75 15.25
CA ILE A 437 -3.68 -2.21 13.93
C ILE A 437 -2.15 -2.17 13.88
N ASP A 438 -1.53 -3.31 13.61
CA ASP A 438 -0.08 -3.39 13.37
C ASP A 438 0.27 -4.63 12.54
N LYS A 439 1.50 -4.71 12.06
CA LYS A 439 2.02 -5.91 11.40
C LYS A 439 2.55 -6.90 12.44
N PHE A 440 1.68 -7.40 13.31
CA PHE A 440 2.07 -8.33 14.38
C PHE A 440 2.74 -9.60 13.85
N PHE A 441 2.31 -10.08 12.68
CA PHE A 441 2.83 -11.29 12.03
C PHE A 441 2.98 -11.09 10.51
N ILE A 442 4.13 -11.47 9.94
CA ILE A 442 4.44 -11.41 8.51
C ILE A 442 4.52 -12.83 7.95
N SER A 443 3.43 -13.26 7.32
CA SER A 443 3.33 -14.61 6.71
C SER A 443 4.47 -14.93 5.73
N SER A 444 4.95 -13.94 4.96
CA SER A 444 6.04 -14.14 4.00
C SER A 444 7.40 -14.45 4.63
N ARG A 445 7.60 -14.10 5.92
CA ARG A 445 8.80 -14.47 6.69
C ARG A 445 8.68 -15.82 7.37
N ARG A 446 7.51 -16.49 7.26
CA ARG A 446 7.22 -17.83 7.80
C ARG A 446 7.54 -17.92 9.29
N ASP A 447 8.46 -18.80 9.67
CA ASP A 447 8.90 -19.08 11.05
C ASP A 447 9.92 -18.07 11.59
N ARG A 448 10.46 -17.20 10.74
CA ARG A 448 11.46 -16.19 11.12
C ARG A 448 10.87 -14.95 11.79
N ASP A 449 9.54 -14.87 11.86
CA ASP A 449 8.82 -13.73 12.39
C ASP A 449 7.85 -14.13 13.50
N ARG A 450 8.43 -14.64 14.59
CA ARG A 450 7.66 -15.19 15.71
C ARG A 450 7.90 -14.49 17.04
N ASP A 451 8.96 -13.71 17.19
CA ASP A 451 9.37 -13.24 18.53
C ASP A 451 8.67 -11.94 18.96
N PHE A 452 8.33 -11.07 18.00
CA PHE A 452 7.81 -9.72 18.29
C PHE A 452 6.48 -9.71 19.05
N PHE A 453 5.49 -10.48 18.57
CA PHE A 453 4.17 -10.47 19.18
C PHE A 453 4.18 -11.10 20.60
N PRO A 454 4.82 -12.26 20.84
CA PRO A 454 5.05 -12.76 22.19
C PRO A 454 5.75 -11.74 23.10
N LEU A 455 6.80 -11.07 22.62
CA LEU A 455 7.53 -10.09 23.42
C LEU A 455 6.66 -8.89 23.85
N ILE A 456 5.71 -8.46 23.01
CA ILE A 456 4.69 -7.48 23.40
C ILE A 456 3.82 -8.01 24.55
N LEU A 457 3.36 -9.26 24.46
CA LEU A 457 2.51 -9.86 25.49
C LEU A 457 3.27 -10.04 26.81
N GLU A 458 4.52 -10.49 26.77
CA GLU A 458 5.41 -10.57 27.93
C GLU A 458 5.62 -9.19 28.55
N CYS A 459 5.89 -8.16 27.74
CA CYS A 459 6.06 -6.78 28.22
C CYS A 459 4.81 -6.23 28.92
N LEU A 460 3.62 -6.54 28.40
CA LEU A 460 2.36 -6.20 29.08
C LEU A 460 2.21 -6.98 30.40
N GLU A 461 2.57 -8.26 30.42
CA GLU A 461 2.48 -9.10 31.63
C GLU A 461 3.42 -8.65 32.74
N HIS A 462 4.66 -8.28 32.40
CA HIS A 462 5.61 -7.68 33.34
C HIS A 462 5.11 -6.39 33.97
N GLN A 463 4.23 -5.66 33.27
CA GLN A 463 3.54 -4.47 33.78
C GLN A 463 2.24 -4.82 34.53
N GLY A 464 2.00 -6.10 34.85
CA GLY A 464 0.80 -6.56 35.54
C GLY A 464 -0.45 -6.63 34.66
N CYS A 465 -0.32 -6.42 33.35
CA CYS A 465 -1.47 -6.40 32.44
C CYS A 465 -1.82 -7.81 31.96
N ASN A 466 -3.08 -8.20 32.17
CA ASN A 466 -3.63 -9.44 31.63
C ASN A 466 -4.87 -9.17 30.75
N PRO A 467 -4.74 -8.49 29.59
CA PRO A 467 -5.87 -8.33 28.67
C PRO A 467 -6.21 -9.65 27.98
N LEU A 468 -7.47 -9.84 27.61
CA LEU A 468 -7.88 -10.87 26.66
C LEU A 468 -7.52 -10.39 25.25
N VAL A 469 -6.61 -11.09 24.59
CA VAL A 469 -6.15 -10.72 23.24
C VAL A 469 -6.95 -11.47 22.20
N VAL A 470 -7.55 -10.71 21.28
CA VAL A 470 -8.25 -11.24 20.12
C VAL A 470 -7.46 -10.84 18.88
N PHE A 471 -6.78 -11.81 18.27
CA PHE A 471 -5.93 -11.62 17.11
C PHE A 471 -6.70 -11.90 15.82
N TRP A 472 -6.91 -10.85 15.02
CA TRP A 472 -7.56 -10.93 13.74
C TRP A 472 -6.54 -11.09 12.63
N GLU A 473 -6.56 -12.26 12.00
CA GLU A 473 -5.78 -12.58 10.80
C GLU A 473 -6.71 -13.07 9.72
N ASP A 474 -6.47 -12.65 8.50
CA ASP A 474 -7.23 -13.09 7.36
C ASP A 474 -6.24 -13.54 6.30
N THR A 475 -5.89 -14.82 6.30
CA THR A 475 -4.90 -15.35 5.35
C THR A 475 -5.57 -15.80 4.07
N SER A 476 -4.93 -15.52 2.93
CA SER A 476 -5.34 -16.02 1.62
C SER A 476 -4.89 -17.47 1.35
N HIS A 477 -4.50 -18.26 2.37
CA HIS A 477 -4.11 -19.67 2.21
C HIS A 477 -4.85 -20.59 3.17
N ALA A 478 -5.77 -21.43 2.66
CA ALA A 478 -6.52 -22.39 3.50
C ALA A 478 -5.75 -23.64 3.94
N THR A 479 -4.79 -24.11 3.16
CA THR A 479 -4.22 -25.45 3.38
C THR A 479 -3.15 -25.48 4.48
N PHE A 480 -2.38 -24.41 4.68
CA PHE A 480 -1.43 -24.27 5.80
C PHE A 480 -1.18 -22.80 6.15
N PRO A 481 -2.05 -22.16 6.96
CA PRO A 481 -1.82 -20.80 7.42
C PRO A 481 -0.48 -20.71 8.18
N SER A 482 0.42 -19.83 7.76
CA SER A 482 1.70 -19.63 8.49
C SER A 482 1.46 -19.23 9.95
N LEU A 483 0.36 -18.51 10.23
CA LEU A 483 -0.03 -18.17 11.59
C LEU A 483 -0.40 -19.40 12.43
N LYS A 484 -1.01 -20.44 11.84
CA LYS A 484 -1.30 -21.69 12.57
C LYS A 484 -0.02 -22.33 13.09
N LEU A 485 1.01 -22.38 12.26
CA LEU A 485 2.33 -22.89 12.65
C LEU A 485 2.97 -22.01 13.74
N ALA A 486 2.86 -20.69 13.62
CA ALA A 486 3.37 -19.76 14.63
C ALA A 486 2.65 -19.93 15.99
N LEU A 487 1.32 -20.05 16.00
CA LEU A 487 0.54 -20.30 17.22
C LEU A 487 0.95 -21.58 17.92
N ARG A 488 1.21 -22.65 17.16
CA ARG A 488 1.72 -23.91 17.71
C ARG A 488 3.08 -23.71 18.38
N GLN A 489 4.02 -23.04 17.69
CA GLN A 489 5.35 -22.77 18.25
C GLN A 489 5.29 -21.87 19.49
N TRP A 490 4.43 -20.85 19.49
CA TRP A 490 4.22 -20.00 20.66
C TRP A 490 3.69 -20.80 21.85
N ARG A 491 2.76 -21.73 21.62
CA ARG A 491 2.26 -22.63 22.66
C ARG A 491 3.33 -23.57 23.19
N GLU A 492 4.14 -24.15 22.30
CA GLU A 492 5.30 -24.99 22.66
C GLU A 492 6.34 -24.18 23.48
N ALA A 493 6.44 -22.87 23.25
CA ALA A 493 7.28 -21.95 24.02
C ALA A 493 6.62 -21.44 25.33
N GLY A 494 5.42 -21.93 25.68
CA GLY A 494 4.72 -21.58 26.92
C GLY A 494 3.74 -20.41 26.84
N LEU A 495 3.55 -19.80 25.67
CA LEU A 495 2.57 -18.73 25.49
C LEU A 495 1.15 -19.31 25.43
N ALA A 496 0.28 -18.82 26.32
CA ALA A 496 -1.13 -19.22 26.42
C ALA A 496 -1.96 -18.69 25.23
N CYS A 497 -1.81 -19.31 24.06
CA CYS A 497 -2.48 -18.93 22.82
C CYS A 497 -3.16 -20.10 22.10
N GLN A 498 -4.28 -19.81 21.46
CA GLN A 498 -5.08 -20.78 20.72
C GLN A 498 -5.60 -20.20 19.40
N GLY A 499 -5.68 -21.05 18.38
CA GLY A 499 -6.35 -20.73 17.13
C GLY A 499 -7.77 -21.28 17.07
N ILE A 500 -8.67 -20.53 16.45
CA ILE A 500 -10.06 -20.93 16.18
C ILE A 500 -10.24 -21.07 14.66
N GLY A 501 -11.12 -21.97 14.24
CA GLY A 501 -11.44 -22.20 12.84
C GLY A 501 -10.22 -22.70 12.07
N VAL A 502 -9.87 -22.02 10.98
CA VAL A 502 -8.73 -22.39 10.12
C VAL A 502 -7.37 -22.36 10.85
N PHE A 503 -7.27 -21.63 11.97
CA PHE A 503 -6.04 -21.57 12.77
C PHE A 503 -5.99 -22.63 13.89
N SER A 504 -7.05 -23.42 14.08
CA SER A 504 -7.13 -24.38 15.18
C SER A 504 -6.28 -25.62 14.94
N ASP A 505 -5.60 -26.10 15.99
CA ASP A 505 -4.91 -27.40 15.99
C ASP A 505 -5.85 -28.57 16.33
N ALA A 506 -7.09 -28.28 16.76
CA ALA A 506 -8.06 -29.31 17.12
C ALA A 506 -8.62 -30.03 15.89
N ALA A 507 -8.95 -31.31 16.06
CA ALA A 507 -9.63 -32.13 15.07
C ALA A 507 -10.89 -32.77 15.70
N PRO A 508 -12.11 -32.31 15.37
CA PRO A 508 -12.43 -31.22 14.42
C PRO A 508 -12.14 -29.81 14.99
N PRO A 509 -11.90 -28.81 14.12
CA PRO A 509 -11.68 -27.43 14.56
C PRO A 509 -12.97 -26.79 15.11
N VAL A 510 -12.83 -25.92 16.12
CA VAL A 510 -13.94 -25.08 16.59
C VAL A 510 -14.25 -24.03 15.52
N GLY A 511 -15.44 -24.10 14.93
CA GLY A 511 -15.86 -23.15 13.90
C GLY A 511 -16.04 -21.72 14.42
N ARG A 512 -15.81 -20.73 13.56
CA ARG A 512 -15.92 -19.28 13.83
C ARG A 512 -17.25 -18.86 14.46
N GLN A 513 -18.34 -19.55 14.14
CA GLN A 513 -19.67 -19.30 14.72
C GLN A 513 -19.76 -19.63 16.22
N TYR A 514 -18.90 -20.51 16.72
CA TYR A 514 -18.84 -20.91 18.14
C TYR A 514 -17.70 -20.21 18.90
N ALA A 515 -17.00 -19.26 18.26
CA ALA A 515 -15.82 -18.62 18.81
C ALA A 515 -16.09 -17.93 20.16
N GLU A 516 -17.25 -17.27 20.31
CA GLU A 516 -17.58 -16.54 21.53
C GLU A 516 -17.65 -17.45 22.75
N ASP A 517 -18.47 -18.51 22.68
CA ASP A 517 -18.66 -19.43 23.80
C ASP A 517 -17.39 -20.20 24.10
N PHE A 518 -16.62 -20.56 23.08
CA PHE A 518 -15.32 -21.20 23.26
C PHE A 518 -14.32 -20.30 24.00
N ILE A 519 -14.21 -19.03 23.60
CA ILE A 519 -13.32 -18.06 24.27
C ILE A 519 -13.78 -17.84 25.71
N VAL A 520 -15.07 -17.65 25.95
CA VAL A 520 -15.63 -17.47 27.32
C VAL A 520 -15.42 -18.72 28.19
N ALA A 521 -15.34 -19.91 27.62
CA ALA A 521 -15.02 -21.12 28.38
C ALA A 521 -13.52 -21.26 28.71
N GLN A 522 -12.63 -20.61 27.94
CA GLN A 522 -11.19 -20.85 27.97
C GLN A 522 -10.36 -19.62 28.39
N HIS A 523 -10.97 -18.45 28.59
CA HIS A 523 -10.25 -17.19 28.80
C HIS A 523 -9.43 -17.12 30.09
N LEU A 524 -9.65 -18.02 31.06
CA LEU A 524 -8.83 -18.05 32.28
C LEU A 524 -7.44 -18.66 31.99
N ASP A 525 -7.39 -19.71 31.17
CA ASP A 525 -6.17 -20.45 30.84
C ASP A 525 -5.52 -19.98 29.54
N THR A 526 -6.25 -19.24 28.71
CA THR A 526 -5.79 -18.75 27.41
C THR A 526 -5.87 -17.23 27.36
N ARG A 527 -4.75 -16.60 26.99
CA ARG A 527 -4.62 -15.15 26.88
C ARG A 527 -4.92 -14.64 25.47
N CYS A 528 -4.53 -15.39 24.44
CA CYS A 528 -4.64 -14.96 23.05
C CYS A 528 -5.43 -15.95 22.20
N PHE A 529 -6.42 -15.45 21.48
CA PHE A 529 -7.21 -16.22 20.51
C PHE A 529 -7.07 -15.63 19.11
N ALA A 530 -6.61 -16.45 18.17
CA ALA A 530 -6.48 -16.06 16.77
C ALA A 530 -7.61 -16.64 15.92
N LEU A 531 -8.26 -15.79 15.12
CA LEU A 531 -9.43 -16.17 14.30
C LEU A 531 -9.59 -15.24 13.09
N ARG A 532 -10.30 -15.73 12.06
CA ARG A 532 -10.67 -14.90 10.91
C ARG A 532 -11.74 -13.87 11.28
N PRO A 533 -11.74 -12.67 10.66
CA PRO A 533 -12.74 -11.64 10.93
C PRO A 533 -14.19 -12.11 10.74
N TYR A 534 -14.48 -12.75 9.61
CA TYR A 534 -15.85 -13.00 9.16
C TYR A 534 -16.27 -14.47 9.16
N SER A 535 -15.54 -15.31 8.42
CA SER A 535 -15.86 -16.73 8.24
C SER A 535 -14.60 -17.59 8.10
N ASP A 536 -14.74 -18.89 8.35
CA ASP A 536 -13.70 -19.88 8.07
C ASP A 536 -13.72 -20.36 6.61
N SER A 537 -14.74 -19.97 5.84
CA SER A 537 -14.86 -20.34 4.43
C SER A 537 -13.77 -19.68 3.61
N PHE A 538 -13.11 -20.47 2.75
CA PHE A 538 -12.02 -19.98 1.92
C PHE A 538 -12.43 -19.98 0.44
N GLN A 539 -12.76 -18.81 -0.09
CA GLN A 539 -13.21 -18.62 -1.47
C GLN A 539 -12.48 -17.44 -2.12
N PRO A 540 -11.17 -17.55 -2.36
CA PRO A 540 -10.39 -16.40 -2.79
C PRO A 540 -10.79 -15.94 -4.19
N ARG A 541 -10.95 -14.62 -4.31
CA ARG A 541 -11.24 -13.91 -5.57
C ARG A 541 -10.45 -12.62 -5.60
N SER A 542 -9.72 -12.35 -6.68
CA SER A 542 -9.07 -11.04 -6.83
C SER A 542 -10.10 -9.96 -7.14
N LEU A 543 -9.83 -8.72 -6.76
CA LEU A 543 -10.71 -7.61 -7.11
C LEU A 543 -10.91 -7.48 -8.63
N GLU A 544 -9.88 -7.74 -9.43
CA GLU A 544 -9.99 -7.75 -10.90
C GLU A 544 -11.04 -8.75 -11.38
N GLN A 545 -10.98 -10.01 -10.92
CA GLN A 545 -11.95 -11.05 -11.27
C GLN A 545 -13.38 -10.66 -10.91
N LEU A 546 -13.57 -10.05 -9.72
CA LEU A 546 -14.87 -9.61 -9.26
C LEU A 546 -15.43 -8.46 -10.12
N LEU A 547 -14.59 -7.50 -10.51
CA LEU A 547 -15.01 -6.33 -11.30
C LEU A 547 -15.22 -6.64 -12.78
N GLU A 548 -14.50 -7.60 -13.35
CA GLU A 548 -14.69 -8.04 -14.74
C GLU A 548 -16.08 -8.63 -14.98
N ARG A 549 -16.55 -9.45 -14.03
CA ARG A 549 -17.83 -10.18 -14.15
C ARG A 549 -18.98 -9.55 -13.36
N LEU A 550 -18.68 -8.59 -12.47
CA LEU A 550 -19.62 -8.10 -11.46
C LEU A 550 -20.29 -9.27 -10.74
N ASP A 551 -19.47 -10.09 -10.06
CA ASP A 551 -19.87 -11.36 -9.44
C ASP A 551 -20.82 -11.16 -8.24
N TYR A 552 -22.07 -10.77 -8.49
CA TYR A 552 -23.07 -10.57 -7.43
C TYR A 552 -23.29 -11.81 -6.53
N PRO A 553 -23.19 -13.06 -7.01
CA PRO A 553 -23.17 -14.23 -6.13
C PRO A 553 -22.08 -14.19 -5.06
N PHE A 554 -20.88 -13.67 -5.35
CA PHE A 554 -19.82 -13.47 -4.34
C PHE A 554 -20.24 -12.58 -3.17
N LEU A 555 -21.20 -11.68 -3.40
CA LEU A 555 -21.79 -10.85 -2.35
C LEU A 555 -22.79 -11.61 -1.47
N ASN A 556 -22.98 -12.93 -1.61
CA ASN A 556 -23.77 -13.71 -0.65
C ASN A 556 -22.95 -13.94 0.63
N PRO A 557 -23.49 -13.77 1.85
CA PRO A 557 -22.78 -14.04 3.11
C PRO A 557 -22.12 -15.41 3.21
N ALA A 558 -22.68 -16.44 2.55
CA ALA A 558 -22.13 -17.80 2.55
C ALA A 558 -20.95 -17.99 1.58
N ILE A 559 -20.71 -17.02 0.69
CA ILE A 559 -19.70 -17.07 -0.37
C ILE A 559 -18.62 -16.00 -0.13
N TYR A 560 -18.99 -14.85 0.42
CA TYR A 560 -18.12 -13.72 0.66
C TYR A 560 -16.86 -14.10 1.44
N ASP A 561 -15.71 -13.69 0.89
CA ASP A 561 -14.39 -13.85 1.48
C ASP A 561 -13.66 -12.51 1.42
N SER A 562 -13.06 -12.09 2.54
CA SER A 562 -12.33 -10.83 2.64
C SER A 562 -10.99 -10.80 1.88
N SER A 563 -10.57 -11.92 1.31
CA SER A 563 -9.35 -12.02 0.48
C SER A 563 -9.37 -11.16 -0.79
N TRP A 564 -10.49 -10.56 -1.19
CA TRP A 564 -10.53 -9.67 -2.35
C TRP A 564 -9.65 -8.43 -2.19
N LYS A 565 -9.28 -8.11 -0.94
CA LYS A 565 -8.35 -7.04 -0.54
C LYS A 565 -6.87 -7.42 -0.71
N ASP A 566 -6.56 -8.68 -1.06
CA ASP A 566 -5.19 -9.20 -1.01
C ASP A 566 -4.29 -8.49 -2.03
N ASN A 567 -3.07 -8.15 -1.61
CA ASN A 567 -2.08 -7.40 -2.39
C ASN A 567 -2.61 -6.09 -3.03
N LEU A 568 -3.60 -5.43 -2.42
CA LEU A 568 -4.10 -4.13 -2.87
C LEU A 568 -3.61 -3.00 -1.96
N VAL A 569 -2.46 -2.39 -2.25
CA VAL A 569 -1.91 -1.26 -1.48
C VAL A 569 -2.79 -0.01 -1.60
N PHE A 570 -3.46 0.19 -2.73
CA PHE A 570 -4.31 1.36 -2.94
C PHE A 570 -5.44 1.51 -1.89
N ILE A 571 -5.89 0.41 -1.26
CA ILE A 571 -6.94 0.46 -0.21
C ILE A 571 -6.42 1.00 1.13
N TYR A 572 -5.10 1.17 1.27
CA TYR A 572 -4.48 1.79 2.44
C TYR A 572 -4.00 3.22 2.16
N ALA A 573 -4.06 3.68 0.92
CA ALA A 573 -3.60 5.01 0.54
C ALA A 573 -4.28 6.11 1.38
N GLY A 574 -3.45 6.96 2.02
CA GLY A 574 -3.91 8.04 2.89
C GLY A 574 -4.33 7.61 4.30
N THR A 575 -3.96 6.40 4.75
CA THR A 575 -4.17 5.91 6.13
C THR A 575 -2.83 5.67 6.82
N GLN A 576 -2.83 5.59 8.16
CA GLN A 576 -1.63 5.23 8.92
C GLN A 576 -1.15 3.78 8.70
N VAL A 577 -1.98 2.93 8.07
CA VAL A 577 -1.66 1.54 7.74
C VAL A 577 -0.80 1.44 6.47
N ALA A 578 -0.80 2.44 5.59
CA ALA A 578 -0.06 2.39 4.32
C ALA A 578 1.42 2.00 4.46
N PRO A 579 2.20 2.55 5.43
CA PRO A 579 3.60 2.17 5.64
C PRO A 579 3.81 0.74 6.17
N LEU A 580 2.76 0.06 6.66
CA LEU A 580 2.84 -1.30 7.20
C LEU A 580 2.68 -2.39 6.12
N VAL A 581 2.35 -1.97 4.90
CA VAL A 581 2.20 -2.89 3.77
C VAL A 581 3.58 -3.31 3.29
N SER A 582 3.72 -4.59 2.91
CA SER A 582 4.99 -5.13 2.41
C SER A 582 5.47 -4.38 1.17
N VAL A 583 6.78 -4.37 0.94
CA VAL A 583 7.38 -3.87 -0.32
C VAL A 583 6.72 -4.58 -1.51
N GLN A 584 6.24 -3.79 -2.48
CA GLN A 584 5.55 -4.30 -3.66
C GLN A 584 6.52 -4.43 -4.83
N CYS A 585 6.45 -5.57 -5.51
CA CYS A 585 7.25 -5.82 -6.72
C CYS A 585 6.43 -5.68 -8.00
N ASP A 586 5.10 -5.82 -7.91
CA ASP A 586 4.17 -5.78 -9.04
C ASP A 586 3.37 -4.48 -9.07
N ALA A 587 3.21 -3.94 -10.26
CA ALA A 587 2.48 -2.70 -10.47
C ALA A 587 0.96 -2.94 -10.35
N GLU A 588 0.33 -2.25 -9.39
CA GLU A 588 -1.13 -2.28 -9.24
C GLU A 588 -1.85 -1.60 -10.40
N LEU A 589 -2.95 -2.21 -10.87
CA LEU A 589 -3.76 -1.72 -12.00
C LEU A 589 -4.82 -0.67 -11.61
N PHE A 590 -4.96 -0.37 -10.32
CA PHE A 590 -6.01 0.51 -9.81
C PHE A 590 -5.41 1.84 -9.32
N PRO A 591 -6.07 2.98 -9.59
CA PRO A 591 -5.64 4.25 -9.04
C PRO A 591 -5.89 4.28 -7.53
N ALA A 592 -4.90 4.77 -6.77
CA ALA A 592 -4.99 5.05 -5.33
C ALA A 592 -5.80 6.29 -4.96
N TRP A 593 -6.61 6.77 -5.90
CA TRP A 593 -7.45 7.94 -5.75
C TRP A 593 -8.81 7.73 -6.42
N LEU A 594 -9.81 8.41 -5.89
CA LEU A 594 -11.12 8.59 -6.53
C LEU A 594 -11.50 10.05 -6.53
N VAL A 595 -12.48 10.44 -7.34
CA VAL A 595 -13.04 11.80 -7.33
C VAL A 595 -14.44 11.80 -6.76
N ALA A 596 -14.62 12.62 -5.74
CA ALA A 596 -15.88 12.87 -5.08
C ALA A 596 -15.93 14.38 -4.71
N ASP A 597 -17.10 15.00 -4.87
CA ASP A 597 -17.32 16.44 -4.69
C ASP A 597 -16.30 17.32 -5.43
N GLY A 598 -15.92 16.89 -6.64
CA GLY A 598 -15.00 17.60 -7.52
C GLY A 598 -13.52 17.57 -7.10
N ARG A 599 -13.17 16.79 -6.07
CA ARG A 599 -11.80 16.66 -5.55
C ARG A 599 -11.32 15.22 -5.57
N LYS A 600 -10.00 15.01 -5.71
CA LYS A 600 -9.38 13.69 -5.57
C LYS A 600 -9.17 13.36 -4.11
N TRP A 601 -9.60 12.18 -3.69
CA TRP A 601 -9.41 11.66 -2.34
C TRP A 601 -8.53 10.40 -2.40
N PRO A 602 -7.64 10.17 -1.43
CA PRO A 602 -6.96 8.89 -1.27
C PRO A 602 -8.02 7.80 -1.10
N PHE A 603 -7.91 6.72 -1.87
CA PHE A 603 -8.94 5.67 -1.88
C PHE A 603 -9.09 5.03 -0.49
N GLY A 604 -7.98 4.70 0.16
CA GLY A 604 -8.00 4.06 1.48
C GLY A 604 -8.62 4.94 2.57
N ALA A 605 -8.21 6.21 2.65
CA ALA A 605 -8.81 7.18 3.57
C ALA A 605 -10.33 7.32 3.36
N TYR A 606 -10.77 7.41 2.09
CA TYR A 606 -12.19 7.44 1.76
C TYR A 606 -12.92 6.15 2.17
N MET A 607 -12.36 4.98 1.82
CA MET A 607 -12.95 3.67 2.14
C MET A 607 -13.10 3.52 3.65
N ARG A 608 -12.05 3.86 4.42
CA ARG A 608 -12.09 3.88 5.88
C ARG A 608 -13.20 4.79 6.40
N GLY A 609 -13.32 6.02 5.89
CA GLY A 609 -14.39 6.93 6.29
C GLY A 609 -15.80 6.39 5.99
N VAL A 610 -15.99 5.76 4.83
CA VAL A 610 -17.25 5.07 4.50
C VAL A 610 -17.54 3.94 5.48
N LEU A 611 -16.57 3.05 5.73
CA LEU A 611 -16.74 1.91 6.63
C LEU A 611 -17.01 2.35 8.07
N ARG A 612 -16.30 3.36 8.57
CA ARG A 612 -16.52 3.92 9.92
C ARG A 612 -17.94 4.46 10.08
N ARG A 613 -18.46 5.22 9.11
CA ARG A 613 -19.85 5.67 9.17
C ARG A 613 -20.86 4.54 9.17
N MET A 614 -20.60 3.48 8.40
CA MET A 614 -21.51 2.34 8.34
C MET A 614 -21.57 1.59 9.67
N VAL A 615 -20.43 1.47 10.34
CA VAL A 615 -20.30 0.69 11.58
C VAL A 615 -20.66 1.51 12.81
N LEU A 616 -20.17 2.75 12.89
CA LEU A 616 -20.28 3.64 14.05
C LEU A 616 -21.41 4.68 13.93
N GLY A 617 -22.03 4.83 12.76
CA GLY A 617 -23.16 5.75 12.55
C GLY A 617 -22.80 7.24 12.38
N HIS A 618 -21.53 7.61 12.55
CA HIS A 618 -21.06 9.00 12.47
C HIS A 618 -19.65 9.13 11.87
N ASP A 619 -19.33 10.34 11.39
CA ASP A 619 -18.04 10.71 10.79
C ASP A 619 -17.03 11.28 11.81
N GLU A 620 -17.34 11.23 13.10
CA GLU A 620 -16.73 12.15 14.07
C GLU A 620 -15.26 11.82 14.40
N TYR A 621 -14.38 12.42 13.61
CA TYR A 621 -13.05 12.88 14.03
C TYR A 621 -13.12 14.06 15.03
N LEU A 622 -14.33 14.56 15.34
CA LEU A 622 -14.54 15.82 16.06
C LEU A 622 -14.23 15.73 17.56
N LEU A 623 -14.39 14.56 18.20
CA LEU A 623 -14.10 14.38 19.63
C LEU A 623 -12.65 13.98 19.92
N ALA A 624 -11.94 13.38 18.97
CA ALA A 624 -10.53 13.00 19.11
C ALA A 624 -9.56 14.10 18.63
N ARG A 625 -9.95 15.38 18.68
CA ARG A 625 -9.10 16.46 18.15
C ARG A 625 -7.80 16.63 18.91
N GLU A 626 -7.80 16.37 20.22
CA GLU A 626 -6.66 16.61 21.12
C GLU A 626 -6.64 15.60 22.29
N GLY A 627 -5.46 15.42 22.91
CA GLY A 627 -5.31 14.63 24.14
C GLY A 627 -5.13 13.12 23.94
N LEU A 628 -5.47 12.36 24.98
CA LEU A 628 -5.12 10.94 25.11
C LEU A 628 -5.77 10.06 24.03
N ALA A 629 -7.05 10.27 23.72
CA ALA A 629 -7.76 9.49 22.70
C ALA A 629 -7.12 9.63 21.30
N ARG A 630 -6.67 10.83 20.95
CA ARG A 630 -5.97 11.09 19.68
C ARG A 630 -4.63 10.38 19.64
N PHE A 631 -3.83 10.54 20.69
CA PHE A 631 -2.52 9.90 20.79
C PHE A 631 -2.66 8.37 20.71
N CYS A 632 -3.63 7.77 21.40
CA CYS A 632 -3.93 6.34 21.26
C CYS A 632 -4.25 5.95 19.82
N ALA A 633 -5.11 6.73 19.15
CA ALA A 633 -5.49 6.44 17.77
C ALA A 633 -4.31 6.56 16.80
N GLU A 634 -3.45 7.57 16.96
CA GLU A 634 -2.24 7.75 16.16
C GLU A 634 -1.22 6.64 16.43
N TRP A 635 -1.02 6.27 17.68
CA TRP A 635 -0.10 5.21 18.09
C TRP A 635 -0.56 3.85 17.56
N ALA A 636 -1.84 3.52 17.67
CA ALA A 636 -2.44 2.25 17.28
C ALA A 636 -2.83 2.13 15.78
N ASN A 637 -2.35 3.04 14.92
CA ASN A 637 -2.61 3.11 13.47
C ASN A 637 -4.11 3.16 13.08
N LEU A 638 -4.93 3.86 13.85
CA LEU A 638 -6.38 3.91 13.62
C LEU A 638 -6.81 5.05 12.69
N LEU A 639 -5.93 5.99 12.32
CA LEU A 639 -6.29 7.20 11.57
C LEU A 639 -6.24 7.08 10.04
#